data_AF-A0A480ANZ0-F1
#
_entry.id   AF-A0A480ANZ0-F1
#
_cell.length_a   1.000
_cell.length_b   1.000
_cell.length_c   1.000
_cell.angle_alpha   90.00
_cell.angle_beta   90.00
_cell.angle_gamma   90.00
#
_symmetry.space_group_name_H-M   'P 1'
#
loop_
_entity.id
_entity.type
_entity.pdbx_description
1 polymer ?
#
loop_
_entity_poly.entity_id
_entity_poly.type
_entity_poly.pdbx_seq_one_letter_code
_entity_poly.pdbx_strand_id
1 'polypeptide(L)'
;MKLHAFVAMPFGKKNGPDGQPIFFNRVYAEYIKPGLEAAGLDVFRADEEQSAGDIRSDMFQELLIADLVLADLTIDNPNVWYELGVRHALRSRGVVLVQGPRDGTPFDIYTDRKLRYHLKDGAPDPDFLAADIAKLAEMAQATLASWHGRKISPVYRLVDNLQEPDWKQLKVGDAREFWERHAAWEAQVKRAQRNKRPGDVLVLSEETPVVALRADARFAAGEALLKMERFKLALEEFDACLAAEPGHLKASYKRGICLQRLERNDDARDHYRKLLEARPQDAEAWALLGRIDKDAWTDAWNRPGATPAQMADDAGYEDALLIAAINSYRTGFRADANHYYSGINAATLMCLFQHLTQRQDYAAELPALLGGVRWAAYSEHARSPNFWAAATLGDLDVLTGTPQQVTTAYKEAIRLVENDWFSLSSTRQGLDLLRLLGFRPEAVDAAIATFDRALARLPAPHKDWRPRQVVLFSGHIVDAPDRPVPRFPAAKVPAAAQRIAAELARLEAGPDDLAITQGAAGGDLLFAEAAQACGMKLQLLQPFDEPAFLQASVAPSGTEWQQRYDAVVARLDPAWPILSAPQALGPAPAGVDPYARCNLWLLNTALSGGIDRVRVIALWDGQPGDGPGGTEHMVNEVKRRTGRAVVIETDSL
;
A
#
# COMPACT_ATOMS: atom_id res chain seq x y z
N MET A 1 2.60 -4.22 14.51
CA MET A 1 2.07 -5.52 14.98
C MET A 1 3.16 -6.57 14.84
N LYS A 2 3.34 -7.43 15.84
CA LYS A 2 4.31 -8.53 15.79
C LYS A 2 3.85 -9.61 14.80
N LEU A 3 4.80 -10.43 14.34
CA LEU A 3 4.52 -11.60 13.51
C LEU A 3 3.95 -12.72 14.38
N HIS A 4 3.11 -13.58 13.83
CA HIS A 4 2.43 -14.64 14.57
C HIS A 4 3.11 -16.01 14.38
N ALA A 5 3.33 -16.74 15.48
CA ALA A 5 3.97 -18.05 15.47
C ALA A 5 3.11 -19.13 16.13
N PHE A 6 2.81 -20.19 15.39
CA PHE A 6 2.12 -21.38 15.89
C PHE A 6 3.11 -22.47 16.30
N VAL A 7 2.91 -23.07 17.46
CA VAL A 7 3.78 -24.14 17.98
C VAL A 7 3.08 -25.50 17.93
N ALA A 8 3.54 -26.34 17.00
CA ALA A 8 3.17 -27.75 16.85
C ALA A 8 4.11 -28.63 17.69
N MET A 9 3.66 -29.07 18.87
CA MET A 9 4.50 -29.87 19.79
C MET A 9 3.70 -30.86 20.65
N PRO A 10 4.34 -31.89 21.22
CA PRO A 10 3.73 -32.72 22.26
C PRO A 10 3.41 -31.92 23.54
N PHE A 11 2.41 -32.37 24.29
CA PHE A 11 1.98 -31.73 25.55
C PHE A 11 2.30 -32.56 26.79
N GLY A 12 2.50 -31.87 27.92
CA GLY A 12 2.64 -32.48 29.24
C GLY A 12 3.91 -33.32 29.40
N LYS A 13 3.79 -34.45 30.09
CA LYS A 13 4.88 -35.40 30.32
C LYS A 13 4.75 -36.59 29.37
N LYS A 14 5.78 -36.86 28.57
CA LYS A 14 5.83 -38.00 27.63
C LYS A 14 7.17 -38.71 27.74
N ASN A 15 7.24 -39.97 27.34
CA ASN A 15 8.52 -40.68 27.29
C ASN A 15 9.28 -40.27 26.03
N GLY A 16 10.56 -39.96 26.20
CA GLY A 16 11.52 -39.70 25.14
C GLY A 16 11.92 -40.96 24.39
N PRO A 17 12.74 -40.83 23.34
CA PRO A 17 13.21 -41.97 22.54
C PRO A 17 14.03 -42.99 23.34
N ASP A 18 14.68 -42.54 24.41
CA ASP A 18 15.46 -43.34 25.37
C ASP A 18 14.60 -43.94 26.50
N GLY A 19 13.28 -43.71 26.46
CA GLY A 19 12.33 -44.15 27.49
C GLY A 19 12.29 -43.25 28.74
N GLN A 20 13.14 -42.22 28.85
CA GLN A 20 13.13 -41.30 29.97
C GLN A 20 12.04 -40.24 29.81
N PRO A 21 11.44 -39.72 30.90
CA PRO A 21 10.40 -38.72 30.79
C PRO A 21 10.95 -37.37 30.29
N ILE A 22 10.21 -36.72 29.39
CA ILE A 22 10.41 -35.34 28.92
C ILE A 22 9.19 -34.50 29.32
N PHE A 23 9.45 -33.31 29.86
CA PHE A 23 8.46 -32.35 30.33
C PHE A 23 8.23 -31.25 29.29
N PHE A 24 7.40 -31.53 28.28
CA PHE A 24 7.17 -30.63 27.16
C PHE A 24 6.55 -29.28 27.54
N ASN A 25 5.80 -29.20 28.65
CA ASN A 25 5.32 -27.91 29.16
C ASN A 25 6.48 -26.99 29.61
N ARG A 26 7.55 -27.58 30.16
CA ARG A 26 8.76 -26.84 30.51
C ARG A 26 9.56 -26.47 29.27
N VAL A 27 9.66 -27.38 28.30
CA VAL A 27 10.28 -27.09 26.99
C VAL A 27 9.60 -25.88 26.31
N TYR A 28 8.28 -25.82 26.35
CA TYR A 28 7.55 -24.67 25.82
C TYR A 28 7.84 -23.38 26.58
N ALA A 29 7.61 -23.38 27.90
CA ALA A 29 7.66 -22.17 28.72
C ALA A 29 9.09 -21.62 28.91
N GLU A 30 10.09 -22.49 28.99
CA GLU A 30 11.47 -22.09 29.31
C GLU A 30 12.33 -21.91 28.04
N TYR A 31 12.04 -22.62 26.94
CA TYR A 31 12.86 -22.59 25.72
C TYR A 31 12.12 -22.05 24.50
N ILE A 32 11.04 -22.70 24.05
CA ILE A 32 10.41 -22.39 22.76
C ILE A 32 9.78 -21.00 22.76
N LYS A 33 8.92 -20.70 23.75
CA LYS A 33 8.20 -19.43 23.84
C LYS A 33 9.18 -18.26 24.01
N PRO A 34 10.14 -18.28 24.97
CA PRO A 34 11.14 -17.23 25.07
C PRO A 34 11.99 -17.05 23.80
N GLY A 35 12.35 -18.13 23.10
CA GLY A 35 13.12 -18.04 21.86
C GLY A 35 12.35 -17.39 20.71
N LEU A 36 11.07 -17.71 20.55
CA LEU A 36 10.23 -17.08 19.54
C LEU A 36 9.85 -15.63 19.92
N GLU A 37 9.59 -15.34 21.20
CA GLU A 37 9.35 -13.97 21.68
C GLU A 37 10.60 -13.09 21.50
N ALA A 38 11.80 -13.63 21.73
CA ALA A 38 13.07 -12.94 21.46
C ALA A 38 13.29 -12.69 19.95
N ALA A 39 12.67 -13.48 19.08
CA ALA A 39 12.61 -13.19 17.64
C ALA A 39 11.60 -12.10 17.27
N GLY A 40 10.84 -11.58 18.23
CA GLY A 40 9.81 -10.56 18.01
C GLY A 40 8.45 -11.11 17.59
N LEU A 41 8.19 -12.41 17.83
CA LEU A 41 6.94 -13.08 17.48
C LEU A 41 5.96 -13.06 18.65
N ASP A 42 4.66 -12.98 18.34
CA ASP A 42 3.60 -13.40 19.25
C ASP A 42 3.41 -14.92 19.09
N VAL A 43 3.49 -15.64 20.20
CA VAL A 43 3.57 -17.11 20.22
C VAL A 43 2.25 -17.68 20.71
N PHE A 44 1.72 -18.65 19.98
CA PHE A 44 0.51 -19.37 20.34
C PHE A 44 0.72 -20.88 20.27
N ARG A 45 0.22 -21.58 21.29
CA ARG A 45 0.18 -23.04 21.35
C ARG A 45 -1.27 -23.49 21.59
N ALA A 46 -1.71 -24.54 20.89
CA ALA A 46 -3.12 -24.93 20.81
C ALA A 46 -3.83 -25.23 22.16
N ASP A 47 -3.10 -25.45 23.26
CA ASP A 47 -3.68 -25.67 24.60
C ASP A 47 -3.82 -24.39 25.45
N GLU A 48 -3.38 -23.23 24.95
CA GLU A 48 -3.59 -21.92 25.58
C GLU A 48 -4.99 -21.34 25.28
N GLU A 49 -5.73 -21.92 24.35
CA GLU A 49 -7.10 -21.52 23.97
C GLU A 49 -8.12 -21.98 25.03
N GLN A 50 -8.72 -21.03 25.75
CA GLN A 50 -9.68 -21.29 26.83
C GLN A 50 -11.15 -21.23 26.38
N SER A 51 -11.42 -20.97 25.10
CA SER A 51 -12.77 -20.85 24.55
C SER A 51 -13.43 -22.22 24.31
N ALA A 52 -14.76 -22.29 24.45
CA ALA A 52 -15.52 -23.53 24.22
C ALA A 52 -15.78 -23.71 22.71
N GLY A 53 -15.04 -24.63 22.05
CA GLY A 53 -15.15 -24.95 20.61
C GLY A 53 -14.46 -26.28 20.23
N ASP A 54 -14.56 -26.72 18.96
CA ASP A 54 -13.82 -27.91 18.45
C ASP A 54 -12.37 -27.51 18.17
N ILE A 55 -11.47 -27.86 19.09
CA ILE A 55 -10.01 -27.62 19.07
C ILE A 55 -9.36 -27.87 17.68
N ARG A 56 -9.96 -28.75 16.86
CA ARG A 56 -9.44 -29.10 15.53
C ARG A 56 -9.66 -28.04 14.46
N SER A 57 -10.74 -27.25 14.47
CA SER A 57 -10.95 -26.22 13.42
C SER A 57 -9.94 -25.08 13.52
N ASP A 58 -9.55 -24.72 14.74
CA ASP A 58 -8.71 -23.55 15.01
C ASP A 58 -7.24 -23.86 14.66
N MET A 59 -6.80 -25.10 14.90
CA MET A 59 -5.46 -25.59 14.55
C MET A 59 -5.16 -25.50 13.04
N PHE A 60 -6.09 -25.91 12.16
CA PHE A 60 -5.86 -25.82 10.71
C PHE A 60 -5.75 -24.38 10.22
N GLN A 61 -6.53 -23.48 10.82
CA GLN A 61 -6.44 -22.08 10.52
C GLN A 61 -5.06 -21.54 10.91
N GLU A 62 -4.57 -21.86 12.11
CA GLU A 62 -3.24 -21.48 12.56
C GLU A 62 -2.12 -21.96 11.63
N LEU A 63 -2.19 -23.21 11.16
CA LEU A 63 -1.25 -23.74 10.17
C LEU A 63 -1.31 -22.99 8.84
N LEU A 64 -2.46 -22.41 8.49
CA LEU A 64 -2.63 -21.63 7.27
C LEU A 64 -2.15 -20.18 7.43
N ILE A 65 -2.51 -19.52 8.53
CA ILE A 65 -2.34 -18.06 8.70
C ILE A 65 -1.04 -17.67 9.40
N ALA A 66 -0.47 -18.53 10.27
CA ALA A 66 0.73 -18.17 11.02
C ALA A 66 1.90 -17.83 10.09
N ASP A 67 2.63 -16.77 10.44
CA ASP A 67 3.83 -16.34 9.72
C ASP A 67 4.94 -17.38 9.86
N LEU A 68 4.99 -18.02 11.04
CA LEU A 68 5.89 -19.11 11.35
C LEU A 68 5.16 -20.27 12.03
N VAL A 69 5.45 -21.51 11.61
CA VAL A 69 5.10 -22.72 12.37
C VAL A 69 6.39 -23.33 12.90
N LEU A 70 6.46 -23.55 14.21
CA LEU A 70 7.53 -24.33 14.82
C LEU A 70 7.03 -25.75 15.11
N ALA A 71 7.73 -26.75 14.61
CA ALA A 71 7.43 -28.15 14.90
C ALA A 71 8.51 -28.79 15.78
N ASP A 72 8.11 -29.33 16.94
CA ASP A 72 9.00 -30.10 17.82
C ASP A 72 8.94 -31.59 17.49
N LEU A 73 10.08 -32.11 17.00
CA LEU A 73 10.24 -33.47 16.50
C LEU A 73 11.00 -34.40 17.44
N THR A 74 11.08 -34.02 18.72
CA THR A 74 11.85 -34.76 19.74
C THR A 74 11.35 -36.20 19.92
N ILE A 75 10.05 -36.42 19.77
CA ILE A 75 9.41 -37.74 19.77
C ILE A 75 8.52 -37.92 18.54
N ASP A 76 8.21 -39.17 18.19
CA ASP A 76 7.24 -39.46 17.13
C ASP A 76 5.81 -39.23 17.62
N ASN A 77 5.33 -38.00 17.45
CA ASN A 77 3.96 -37.62 17.76
C ASN A 77 3.13 -37.53 16.48
N PRO A 78 2.11 -38.39 16.28
CA PRO A 78 1.26 -38.37 15.08
C PRO A 78 0.59 -37.02 14.80
N ASN A 79 0.21 -36.26 15.83
CA ASN A 79 -0.43 -34.95 15.64
C ASN A 79 0.57 -33.94 15.05
N VAL A 80 1.78 -33.89 15.58
CA VAL A 80 2.83 -32.99 15.07
C VAL A 80 3.20 -33.33 13.62
N TRP A 81 3.27 -34.62 13.28
CA TRP A 81 3.50 -35.07 11.90
C TRP A 81 2.39 -34.61 10.95
N TYR A 82 1.15 -34.73 11.40
CA TYR A 82 -0.02 -34.33 10.63
C TYR A 82 -0.04 -32.81 10.40
N GLU A 83 0.17 -32.02 11.46
CA GLU A 83 0.24 -30.56 11.42
C GLU A 83 1.36 -30.06 10.51
N LEU A 84 2.55 -30.66 10.61
CA LEU A 84 3.70 -30.33 9.76
C LEU A 84 3.41 -30.63 8.28
N GLY A 85 2.81 -31.79 7.98
CA GLY A 85 2.43 -32.16 6.61
C GLY A 85 1.40 -31.19 6.01
N VAL A 86 0.39 -30.83 6.80
CA VAL A 86 -0.62 -29.83 6.42
C VAL A 86 0.02 -28.47 6.14
N ARG A 87 0.89 -27.98 7.03
CA ARG A 87 1.62 -26.72 6.82
C ARG A 87 2.45 -26.76 5.54
N HIS A 88 3.18 -27.85 5.31
CA HIS A 88 3.97 -28.02 4.08
C HIS A 88 3.10 -27.99 2.81
N ALA A 89 1.86 -28.50 2.86
CA ALA A 89 0.94 -28.48 1.73
C ALA A 89 0.28 -27.10 1.53
N LEU A 90 -0.03 -26.39 2.62
CA LEU A 90 -0.75 -25.12 2.58
C LEU A 90 0.16 -23.92 2.30
N ARG A 91 1.41 -23.93 2.78
CA ARG A 91 2.32 -22.79 2.65
C ARG A 91 3.68 -23.24 2.13
N SER A 92 4.27 -22.42 1.27
CA SER A 92 5.55 -22.68 0.63
C SER A 92 6.76 -22.47 1.55
N ARG A 93 6.57 -21.90 2.75
CA ARG A 93 7.64 -21.49 3.68
C ARG A 93 7.14 -21.25 5.12
N GLY A 94 8.04 -20.73 5.96
CA GLY A 94 7.72 -20.30 7.33
C GLY A 94 7.59 -21.48 8.28
N VAL A 95 8.53 -22.43 8.22
CA VAL A 95 8.60 -23.57 9.12
C VAL A 95 9.97 -23.62 9.77
N VAL A 96 10.01 -23.76 11.09
CA VAL A 96 11.22 -24.04 11.87
C VAL A 96 11.06 -25.41 12.53
N LEU A 97 12.07 -26.25 12.41
CA LEU A 97 12.08 -27.57 13.03
C LEU A 97 13.04 -27.57 14.23
N VAL A 98 12.56 -28.05 15.38
CA VAL A 98 13.39 -28.27 16.56
C VAL A 98 13.37 -29.74 16.97
N GLN A 99 14.44 -30.19 17.62
CA GLN A 99 14.57 -31.58 18.04
C GLN A 99 15.46 -31.68 19.29
N GLY A 100 14.96 -32.32 20.35
CA GLY A 100 15.77 -32.72 21.49
C GLY A 100 16.66 -33.93 21.19
N PRO A 101 17.28 -34.53 22.22
CA PRO A 101 18.09 -35.74 22.08
C PRO A 101 17.29 -36.91 21.49
N ARG A 102 17.75 -37.44 20.35
CA ARG A 102 17.16 -38.60 19.66
C ARG A 102 18.16 -39.28 18.72
N ASP A 103 18.19 -40.61 18.74
CA ASP A 103 18.99 -41.46 17.85
C ASP A 103 18.28 -41.67 16.51
N GLY A 104 18.19 -40.61 15.71
CA GLY A 104 17.64 -40.70 14.37
C GLY A 104 17.00 -39.42 13.88
N THR A 105 16.74 -39.40 12.57
CA THR A 105 15.95 -38.35 11.93
C THR A 105 14.95 -39.03 11.00
N PRO A 106 13.67 -38.63 11.04
CA PRO A 106 12.63 -39.16 10.14
C PRO A 106 12.99 -38.96 8.67
N PHE A 107 12.76 -39.99 7.85
CA PHE A 107 13.29 -40.10 6.49
C PHE A 107 12.86 -38.94 5.57
N ASP A 108 11.57 -38.58 5.59
CA ASP A 108 10.99 -37.59 4.66
C ASP A 108 11.46 -36.15 4.90
N ILE A 109 12.07 -35.86 6.06
CA ILE A 109 12.61 -34.54 6.42
C ILE A 109 14.09 -34.61 6.83
N TYR A 110 14.80 -35.68 6.42
CA TYR A 110 16.18 -35.91 6.84
C TYR A 110 17.15 -34.81 6.37
N THR A 111 16.91 -34.28 5.18
CA THR A 111 17.70 -33.21 4.59
C THR A 111 17.33 -31.83 5.12
N ASP A 112 16.23 -31.71 5.87
CA ASP A 112 15.78 -30.43 6.43
C ASP A 112 16.61 -30.06 7.67
N ARG A 113 17.04 -28.80 7.71
CA ARG A 113 17.82 -28.26 8.82
C ARG A 113 16.92 -28.14 10.06
N LYS A 114 17.37 -28.72 11.18
CA LYS A 114 16.65 -28.68 12.46
C LYS A 114 17.58 -28.17 13.55
N LEU A 115 17.07 -27.35 14.45
CA LEU A 115 17.80 -26.95 15.65
C LEU A 115 17.74 -28.04 16.70
N ARG A 116 18.91 -28.39 17.25
CA ARG A 116 19.00 -29.30 18.38
C ARG A 116 19.05 -28.51 19.67
N TYR A 117 18.20 -28.87 20.62
CA TYR A 117 18.20 -28.30 21.96
C TYR A 117 18.57 -29.35 23.01
N HIS A 118 19.06 -28.89 24.15
CA HIS A 118 19.61 -29.76 25.20
C HIS A 118 18.59 -30.01 26.30
N LEU A 119 18.58 -31.24 26.80
CA LEU A 119 17.74 -31.67 27.91
C LEU A 119 18.60 -32.25 29.04
N LYS A 120 18.24 -31.92 30.28
CA LYS A 120 18.77 -32.49 31.52
C LYS A 120 17.60 -32.89 32.40
N ASP A 121 17.57 -34.15 32.82
CA ASP A 121 16.48 -34.73 33.62
C ASP A 121 15.08 -34.49 33.02
N GLY A 122 14.98 -34.53 31.68
CA GLY A 122 13.72 -34.36 30.95
C GLY A 122 13.25 -32.91 30.76
N ALA A 123 14.00 -31.91 31.20
CA ALA A 123 13.69 -30.49 31.03
C ALA A 123 14.82 -29.75 30.29
N PRO A 124 14.60 -28.53 29.76
CA PRO A 124 15.66 -27.76 29.12
C PRO A 124 16.89 -27.64 30.01
N ASP A 125 18.07 -27.95 29.47
CA ASP A 125 19.31 -27.95 30.25
C ASP A 125 19.71 -26.51 30.61
N PRO A 126 19.77 -26.13 31.90
CA PRO A 126 20.12 -24.78 32.32
C PRO A 126 21.49 -24.32 31.81
N ASP A 127 22.44 -25.25 31.62
CA ASP A 127 23.79 -24.94 31.17
C ASP A 127 23.83 -24.48 29.69
N PHE A 128 22.81 -24.83 28.90
CA PHE A 128 22.70 -24.51 27.48
C PHE A 128 21.49 -23.63 27.12
N LEU A 129 20.53 -23.47 28.04
CA LEU A 129 19.23 -22.85 27.78
C LEU A 129 19.34 -21.47 27.09
N ALA A 130 20.17 -20.57 27.62
CA ALA A 130 20.34 -19.24 27.05
C ALA A 130 20.89 -19.29 25.60
N ALA A 131 21.81 -20.21 25.33
CA ALA A 131 22.38 -20.39 24.00
C ALA A 131 21.38 -21.02 23.03
N ASP A 132 20.56 -21.96 23.50
CA ASP A 132 19.52 -22.60 22.70
C ASP A 132 18.41 -21.59 22.35
N ILE A 133 17.95 -20.78 23.32
CA ILE A 133 17.01 -19.66 23.10
C ILE A 133 17.54 -18.71 22.01
N ALA A 134 18.80 -18.29 22.12
CA ALA A 134 19.40 -17.36 21.15
C ALA A 134 19.46 -17.97 19.73
N LYS A 135 19.84 -19.25 19.61
CA LYS A 135 19.85 -19.95 18.31
C LYS A 135 18.46 -20.10 17.71
N LEU A 136 17.45 -20.39 18.53
CA LEU A 136 16.06 -20.44 18.09
C LEU A 136 15.61 -19.09 17.56
N ALA A 137 15.89 -18.03 18.31
CA ALA A 137 15.55 -16.66 17.89
C ALA A 137 16.22 -16.30 16.55
N GLU A 138 17.53 -16.59 16.41
CA GLU A 138 18.29 -16.34 15.19
C GLU A 138 17.72 -17.12 14.00
N MET A 139 17.41 -18.42 14.14
CA MET A 139 16.86 -19.21 13.05
C MET A 139 15.44 -18.77 12.68
N ALA A 140 14.60 -18.39 13.65
CA ALA A 140 13.27 -17.86 13.39
C ALA A 140 13.37 -16.54 12.59
N GLN A 141 14.21 -15.60 13.02
CA GLN A 141 14.47 -14.35 12.31
C GLN A 141 15.02 -14.60 10.90
N ALA A 142 16.01 -15.48 10.75
CA ALA A 142 16.59 -15.81 9.45
C ALA A 142 15.59 -16.50 8.52
N THR A 143 14.69 -17.33 9.06
CA THR A 143 13.62 -17.99 8.29
C THR A 143 12.62 -16.97 7.77
N LEU A 144 12.21 -16.02 8.61
CA LEU A 144 11.29 -14.94 8.24
C LEU A 144 11.91 -13.93 7.28
N ALA A 145 13.21 -13.63 7.45
CA ALA A 145 13.97 -12.74 6.57
C ALA A 145 14.40 -13.39 5.24
N SER A 146 14.28 -14.72 5.12
CA SER A 146 14.72 -15.43 3.93
C SER A 146 13.99 -14.96 2.66
N TRP A 147 14.72 -14.97 1.53
CA TRP A 147 14.19 -14.49 0.25
C TRP A 147 12.88 -15.20 -0.11
N HIS A 148 11.84 -14.40 -0.38
CA HIS A 148 10.47 -14.88 -0.56
C HIS A 148 10.27 -15.77 -1.80
N GLY A 149 11.17 -15.68 -2.79
CA GLY A 149 11.16 -16.57 -3.96
C GLY A 149 11.76 -17.97 -3.71
N ARG A 150 12.37 -18.22 -2.54
CA ARG A 150 12.88 -19.54 -2.18
C ARG A 150 11.79 -20.36 -1.51
N LYS A 151 11.19 -21.28 -2.26
CA LYS A 151 10.30 -22.31 -1.70
C LYS A 151 11.08 -23.16 -0.69
N ILE A 152 10.66 -23.18 0.57
CA ILE A 152 11.30 -23.95 1.64
C ILE A 152 10.56 -25.27 1.88
N SER A 153 9.23 -25.26 1.77
CA SER A 153 8.40 -26.45 1.88
C SER A 153 8.86 -27.53 0.89
N PRO A 154 9.08 -28.78 1.35
CA PRO A 154 9.38 -29.91 0.49
C PRO A 154 8.34 -30.12 -0.61
N VAL A 155 7.05 -29.88 -0.32
CA VAL A 155 5.95 -30.06 -1.29
C VAL A 155 6.05 -29.05 -2.44
N TYR A 156 6.22 -27.77 -2.12
CA TYR A 156 6.29 -26.71 -3.14
C TYR A 156 7.58 -26.78 -3.96
N ARG A 157 8.68 -27.29 -3.39
CA ARG A 157 9.94 -27.55 -4.13
C ARG A 157 9.80 -28.66 -5.15
N LEU A 158 8.97 -29.66 -4.89
CA LEU A 158 8.79 -30.83 -5.75
C LEU A 158 7.67 -30.65 -6.78
N VAL A 159 6.74 -29.70 -6.54
CA VAL A 159 5.61 -29.42 -7.43
C VAL A 159 5.69 -27.97 -7.91
N ASP A 160 6.33 -27.75 -9.06
CA ASP A 160 6.67 -26.42 -9.58
C ASP A 160 5.47 -25.48 -9.74
N ASN A 161 4.33 -26.02 -10.14
CA ASN A 161 3.10 -25.28 -10.43
C ASN A 161 2.11 -25.22 -9.26
N LEU A 162 2.43 -25.79 -8.09
CA LEU A 162 1.56 -25.69 -6.93
C LEU A 162 1.53 -24.23 -6.45
N GLN A 163 0.31 -23.68 -6.37
CA GLN A 163 0.05 -22.36 -5.82
C GLN A 163 -0.47 -22.50 -4.39
N GLU A 164 -0.08 -21.58 -3.51
CA GLU A 164 -0.70 -21.51 -2.18
C GLU A 164 -2.21 -21.31 -2.36
N PRO A 165 -3.05 -22.03 -1.60
CA PRO A 165 -4.49 -21.89 -1.74
C PRO A 165 -4.91 -20.47 -1.36
N ASP A 166 -5.98 -19.98 -2.00
CA ASP A 166 -6.62 -18.73 -1.58
C ASP A 166 -7.30 -18.94 -0.24
N TRP A 167 -6.52 -18.72 0.81
CA TRP A 167 -6.93 -18.97 2.18
C TRP A 167 -8.08 -18.06 2.62
N LYS A 168 -8.34 -16.94 1.93
CA LYS A 168 -9.53 -16.10 2.18
C LYS A 168 -10.83 -16.81 1.83
N GLN A 169 -10.78 -17.76 0.90
CA GLN A 169 -11.91 -18.62 0.55
C GLN A 169 -11.98 -19.84 1.47
N LEU A 170 -10.86 -20.23 2.09
CA LEU A 170 -10.77 -21.29 3.08
C LEU A 170 -11.07 -20.77 4.49
N LYS A 171 -12.25 -20.15 4.68
CA LYS A 171 -12.71 -19.79 6.03
C LYS A 171 -12.99 -21.07 6.81
N VAL A 172 -12.12 -21.39 7.77
CA VAL A 172 -12.29 -22.54 8.66
C VAL A 172 -13.01 -22.08 9.93
N GLY A 173 -14.24 -22.54 10.15
CA GLY A 173 -14.88 -22.63 11.47
C GLY A 173 -14.79 -21.44 12.43
N ASP A 174 -14.80 -21.78 13.73
CA ASP A 174 -15.06 -20.93 14.91
C ASP A 174 -14.02 -19.85 15.24
N ALA A 175 -13.06 -19.55 14.35
CA ALA A 175 -12.17 -18.38 14.44
C ALA A 175 -12.91 -17.05 14.13
N ARG A 176 -14.13 -16.93 14.63
CA ARG A 176 -15.06 -15.85 14.39
C ARG A 176 -14.46 -14.51 14.78
N GLU A 177 -13.75 -14.44 15.90
CA GLU A 177 -13.08 -13.20 16.35
C GLU A 177 -12.00 -12.73 15.36
N PHE A 178 -11.20 -13.64 14.82
CA PHE A 178 -10.19 -13.32 13.81
C PHE A 178 -10.82 -12.75 12.54
N TRP A 179 -11.87 -13.42 12.02
CA TRP A 179 -12.57 -12.99 10.81
C TRP A 179 -13.40 -11.72 11.03
N GLU A 180 -13.96 -11.51 12.22
CA GLU A 180 -14.66 -10.29 12.61
C GLU A 180 -13.68 -9.10 12.69
N ARG A 181 -12.50 -9.28 13.30
CA ARG A 181 -11.45 -8.25 13.32
C ARG A 181 -10.98 -7.88 11.93
N HIS A 182 -10.74 -8.87 11.07
CA HIS A 182 -10.38 -8.62 9.67
C HIS A 182 -11.51 -7.91 8.91
N ALA A 183 -12.76 -8.37 9.03
CA ALA A 183 -13.90 -7.75 8.37
C ALA A 183 -14.15 -6.31 8.84
N ALA A 184 -13.97 -6.04 10.14
CA ALA A 184 -14.06 -4.71 10.71
C ALA A 184 -12.97 -3.78 10.15
N TRP A 185 -11.72 -4.24 10.11
CA TRP A 185 -10.60 -3.51 9.50
C TRP A 185 -10.87 -3.23 8.00
N GLU A 186 -11.31 -4.23 7.24
CA GLU A 186 -11.61 -4.11 5.82
C GLU A 186 -12.73 -3.09 5.57
N ALA A 187 -13.76 -3.07 6.44
CA ALA A 187 -14.82 -2.07 6.40
C ALA A 187 -14.30 -0.65 6.64
N GLN A 188 -13.35 -0.45 7.56
CA GLN A 188 -12.72 0.87 7.77
C GLN A 188 -11.90 1.30 6.55
N VAL A 189 -11.14 0.39 5.94
CA VAL A 189 -10.39 0.69 4.70
C VAL A 189 -11.35 1.13 3.60
N LYS A 190 -12.43 0.39 3.35
CA LYS A 190 -13.45 0.75 2.34
C LYS A 190 -14.10 2.09 2.64
N ARG A 191 -14.36 2.39 3.91
CA ARG A 191 -14.92 3.69 4.33
C ARG A 191 -13.93 4.84 4.07
N ALA A 192 -12.67 4.68 4.45
CA ALA A 192 -11.60 5.64 4.20
C ALA A 192 -11.44 5.92 2.69
N GLN A 193 -11.47 4.87 1.87
CA GLN A 193 -11.42 4.97 0.41
C GLN A 193 -12.62 5.76 -0.15
N ARG A 194 -13.84 5.39 0.24
CA ARG A 194 -15.07 6.07 -0.20
C ARG A 194 -15.08 7.55 0.19
N ASN A 195 -14.58 7.86 1.38
CA ASN A 195 -14.52 9.22 1.90
C ASN A 195 -13.31 10.02 1.38
N LYS A 196 -12.50 9.46 0.47
CA LYS A 196 -11.26 10.06 -0.04
C LYS A 196 -10.31 10.53 1.07
N ARG A 197 -10.12 9.68 2.10
CA ARG A 197 -9.23 9.96 3.25
C ARG A 197 -7.92 9.16 3.15
N PRO A 198 -6.94 9.65 2.39
CA PRO A 198 -5.66 8.95 2.19
C PRO A 198 -4.86 8.76 3.49
N GLY A 199 -4.93 9.69 4.45
CA GLY A 199 -4.28 9.53 5.76
C GLY A 199 -4.78 8.30 6.53
N ASP A 200 -6.10 8.09 6.54
CA ASP A 200 -6.75 6.92 7.17
C ASP A 200 -6.30 5.62 6.46
N VAL A 201 -6.28 5.62 5.12
CA VAL A 201 -5.84 4.46 4.31
C VAL A 201 -4.40 4.05 4.66
N LEU A 202 -3.49 5.02 4.78
CA LEU A 202 -2.09 4.75 5.12
C LEU A 202 -1.97 4.07 6.48
N VAL A 203 -2.58 4.64 7.54
CA VAL A 203 -2.52 4.04 8.89
C VAL A 203 -3.11 2.63 8.90
N LEU A 204 -4.30 2.45 8.31
CA LEU A 204 -4.97 1.16 8.27
C LEU A 204 -4.15 0.10 7.50
N SER A 205 -3.42 0.49 6.45
CA SER A 205 -2.56 -0.45 5.71
C SER A 205 -1.43 -1.02 6.57
N GLU A 206 -0.89 -0.24 7.51
CA GLU A 206 0.19 -0.68 8.41
C GLU A 206 -0.35 -1.53 9.57
N GLU A 207 -1.59 -1.26 9.96
CA GLU A 207 -2.31 -1.92 11.05
C GLU A 207 -3.09 -3.16 10.61
N THR A 208 -2.78 -3.71 9.44
CA THR A 208 -3.43 -4.94 8.95
C THR A 208 -3.34 -6.02 10.03
N PRO A 209 -4.48 -6.55 10.52
CA PRO A 209 -4.51 -7.45 11.67
C PRO A 209 -3.89 -8.81 11.39
N VAL A 210 -3.68 -9.14 10.11
CA VAL A 210 -3.10 -10.39 9.64
C VAL A 210 -1.87 -10.07 8.81
N VAL A 211 -0.69 -10.50 9.25
CA VAL A 211 0.55 -10.16 8.54
C VAL A 211 0.62 -10.85 7.18
N ALA A 212 0.03 -12.04 7.03
CA ALA A 212 -0.16 -12.69 5.74
C ALA A 212 -0.96 -11.83 4.72
N LEU A 213 -1.76 -10.85 5.18
CA LEU A 213 -2.50 -9.93 4.33
C LEU A 213 -1.81 -8.58 4.12
N ARG A 214 -0.62 -8.38 4.71
CA ARG A 214 0.05 -7.09 4.62
C ARG A 214 0.32 -6.71 3.16
N ALA A 215 0.74 -7.66 2.32
CA ALA A 215 0.96 -7.39 0.89
C ALA A 215 -0.33 -6.92 0.19
N ASP A 216 -1.45 -7.62 0.41
CA ASP A 216 -2.76 -7.25 -0.15
C ASP A 216 -3.27 -5.91 0.36
N ALA A 217 -3.11 -5.65 1.66
CA ALA A 217 -3.50 -4.39 2.28
C ALA A 217 -2.71 -3.22 1.72
N ARG A 218 -1.38 -3.37 1.61
CA ARG A 218 -0.48 -2.39 0.97
C ARG A 218 -0.84 -2.20 -0.51
N PHE A 219 -1.16 -3.28 -1.24
CA PHE A 219 -1.65 -3.18 -2.62
C PHE A 219 -2.95 -2.38 -2.71
N ALA A 220 -3.95 -2.71 -1.90
CA ALA A 220 -5.25 -2.02 -1.88
C ALA A 220 -5.11 -0.54 -1.47
N ALA A 221 -4.24 -0.23 -0.52
CA ALA A 221 -3.89 1.13 -0.14
C ALA A 221 -3.23 1.89 -1.30
N GLY A 222 -2.25 1.28 -1.97
CA GLY A 222 -1.62 1.82 -3.16
C GLY A 222 -2.63 2.11 -4.29
N GLU A 223 -3.57 1.21 -4.56
CA GLU A 223 -4.63 1.43 -5.56
C GLU A 223 -5.55 2.59 -5.21
N ALA A 224 -5.92 2.72 -3.93
CA ALA A 224 -6.73 3.83 -3.46
C ALA A 224 -5.99 5.16 -3.60
N LEU A 225 -4.73 5.22 -3.17
CA LEU A 225 -3.89 6.41 -3.27
C LEU A 225 -3.63 6.79 -4.73
N LEU A 226 -3.44 5.81 -5.62
CA LEU A 226 -3.31 6.03 -7.05
C LEU A 226 -4.56 6.68 -7.65
N LYS A 227 -5.76 6.20 -7.28
CA LYS A 227 -7.05 6.79 -7.69
C LYS A 227 -7.26 8.21 -7.14
N MET A 228 -6.68 8.50 -5.97
CA MET A 228 -6.67 9.85 -5.36
C MET A 228 -5.49 10.71 -5.85
N GLU A 229 -4.75 10.27 -6.87
CA GLU A 229 -3.59 10.96 -7.45
C GLU A 229 -2.50 11.30 -6.42
N ARG A 230 -2.32 10.44 -5.42
CA ARG A 230 -1.24 10.51 -4.43
C ARG A 230 -0.09 9.60 -4.84
N PHE A 231 0.48 9.87 -6.03
CA PHE A 231 1.41 8.96 -6.70
C PHE A 231 2.67 8.62 -5.88
N LYS A 232 3.24 9.58 -5.13
CA LYS A 232 4.40 9.31 -4.25
C LYS A 232 4.07 8.31 -3.14
N LEU A 233 2.94 8.52 -2.46
CA LEU A 233 2.48 7.63 -1.38
C LEU A 233 2.03 6.27 -1.94
N ALA A 234 1.34 6.26 -3.09
CA ALA A 234 0.97 5.03 -3.77
C ALA A 234 2.21 4.19 -4.15
N LEU A 235 3.28 4.85 -4.62
CA LEU A 235 4.54 4.19 -4.93
C LEU A 235 5.15 3.52 -3.68
N GLU A 236 5.17 4.22 -2.54
CA GLU A 236 5.66 3.66 -1.26
C GLU A 236 4.86 2.41 -0.84
N GLU A 237 3.53 2.45 -0.99
CA GLU A 237 2.67 1.29 -0.69
C GLU A 237 2.91 0.12 -1.65
N PHE A 238 3.10 0.36 -2.95
CA PHE A 238 3.44 -0.71 -3.89
C PHE A 238 4.85 -1.27 -3.66
N ASP A 239 5.82 -0.43 -3.28
CA ASP A 239 7.16 -0.88 -2.88
C ASP A 239 7.09 -1.75 -1.61
N ALA A 240 6.28 -1.36 -0.62
CA ALA A 240 6.06 -2.16 0.59
C ALA A 240 5.33 -3.48 0.28
N CYS A 241 4.36 -3.46 -0.64
CA CYS A 241 3.69 -4.67 -1.13
C CYS A 241 4.71 -5.62 -1.79
N LEU A 242 5.57 -5.13 -2.68
CA LEU A 242 6.58 -5.94 -3.37
C LEU A 242 7.72 -6.39 -2.46
N ALA A 243 8.02 -5.64 -1.39
CA ALA A 243 8.95 -6.10 -0.36
C ALA A 243 8.38 -7.30 0.40
N ALA A 244 7.07 -7.29 0.68
CA ALA A 244 6.36 -8.41 1.33
C ALA A 244 6.06 -9.56 0.36
N GLU A 245 5.83 -9.29 -0.92
CA GLU A 245 5.56 -10.29 -1.95
C GLU A 245 6.20 -9.87 -3.29
N PRO A 246 7.47 -10.20 -3.54
CA PRO A 246 8.20 -9.80 -4.75
C PRO A 246 7.57 -10.29 -6.07
N GLY A 247 6.77 -11.35 -6.01
CA GLY A 247 6.07 -11.94 -7.15
C GLY A 247 4.76 -11.24 -7.53
N HIS A 248 4.28 -10.29 -6.73
CA HIS A 248 2.95 -9.69 -6.86
C HIS A 248 2.83 -8.80 -8.11
N LEU A 249 2.38 -9.40 -9.22
CA LEU A 249 2.39 -8.82 -10.56
C LEU A 249 1.66 -7.47 -10.67
N LYS A 250 0.43 -7.40 -10.15
CA LYS A 250 -0.39 -6.18 -10.26
C LYS A 250 0.30 -4.99 -9.56
N ALA A 251 0.88 -5.22 -8.38
CA ALA A 251 1.66 -4.21 -7.66
C ALA A 251 2.87 -3.75 -8.48
N SER A 252 3.56 -4.67 -9.15
CA SER A 252 4.69 -4.34 -10.05
C SER A 252 4.25 -3.45 -11.22
N TYR A 253 3.11 -3.73 -11.85
CA TYR A 253 2.56 -2.85 -12.89
C TYR A 253 2.20 -1.47 -12.33
N LYS A 254 1.49 -1.43 -11.19
CA LYS A 254 1.05 -0.16 -10.58
C LYS A 254 2.21 0.68 -10.07
N ARG A 255 3.30 0.06 -9.59
CA ARG A 255 4.57 0.73 -9.25
C ARG A 255 5.13 1.48 -10.46
N GLY A 256 5.26 0.82 -11.61
CA GLY A 256 5.74 1.45 -12.84
C GLY A 256 4.80 2.54 -13.37
N ILE A 257 3.48 2.41 -13.15
CA ILE A 257 2.51 3.46 -13.44
C ILE A 257 2.72 4.68 -12.53
N CYS A 258 2.98 4.47 -11.23
CA CYS A 258 3.29 5.57 -10.31
C CYS A 258 4.57 6.30 -10.72
N LEU A 259 5.62 5.58 -11.13
CA LEU A 259 6.85 6.17 -11.64
C LEU A 259 6.59 7.07 -12.86
N GLN A 260 5.79 6.61 -13.83
CA GLN A 260 5.38 7.43 -14.99
C GLN A 260 4.60 8.68 -14.58
N ARG A 261 3.65 8.56 -13.65
CA ARG A 261 2.89 9.71 -13.13
C ARG A 261 3.73 10.70 -12.32
N LEU A 262 4.91 10.28 -11.89
CA LEU A 262 5.92 11.10 -11.23
C LEU A 262 7.01 11.58 -12.20
N GLU A 263 6.81 11.42 -13.51
CA GLU A 263 7.75 11.79 -14.59
C GLU A 263 9.12 11.09 -14.49
N ARG A 264 9.18 9.97 -13.77
CA ARG A 264 10.37 9.11 -13.63
C ARG A 264 10.35 8.00 -14.69
N ASN A 265 10.30 8.40 -15.96
CA ASN A 265 10.09 7.49 -17.09
C ASN A 265 11.24 6.49 -17.27
N ASP A 266 12.49 6.88 -17.01
CA ASP A 266 13.64 5.97 -17.10
C ASP A 266 13.59 4.88 -16.04
N ASP A 267 13.27 5.23 -14.79
CA ASP A 267 13.07 4.27 -13.70
C ASP A 267 11.93 3.28 -14.02
N ALA A 268 10.84 3.78 -14.62
CA ALA A 268 9.72 2.95 -15.04
C ALA A 268 10.10 2.00 -16.18
N ARG A 269 10.88 2.48 -17.16
CA ARG A 269 11.37 1.69 -18.29
C ARG A 269 12.26 0.54 -17.82
N ASP A 270 13.23 0.84 -16.95
CA ASP A 270 14.13 -0.16 -16.37
C ASP A 270 13.37 -1.17 -15.50
N HIS A 271 12.37 -0.72 -14.76
CA HIS A 271 11.50 -1.60 -13.98
C HIS A 271 10.76 -2.62 -14.86
N TYR A 272 10.12 -2.18 -15.96
CA TYR A 272 9.42 -3.09 -16.85
C TYR A 272 10.36 -4.01 -17.64
N ARG A 273 11.54 -3.53 -18.04
CA ARG A 273 12.55 -4.39 -18.69
C ARG A 273 12.97 -5.54 -17.77
N LYS A 274 13.28 -5.25 -16.51
CA LYS A 274 13.58 -6.30 -15.51
C LYS A 274 12.41 -7.27 -15.30
N LEU A 275 11.17 -6.77 -15.30
CA LEU A 275 10.00 -7.64 -15.22
C LEU A 275 9.89 -8.57 -16.45
N LEU A 276 10.17 -8.04 -17.65
CA LEU A 276 10.13 -8.78 -18.91
C LEU A 276 11.30 -9.77 -19.07
N GLU A 277 12.45 -9.54 -18.45
CA GLU A 277 13.53 -10.54 -18.36
C GLU A 277 13.04 -11.83 -17.66
N ALA A 278 12.26 -11.67 -16.59
CA ALA A 278 11.65 -12.80 -15.87
C ALA A 278 10.39 -13.35 -16.55
N ARG A 279 9.64 -12.48 -17.26
CA ARG A 279 8.36 -12.83 -17.90
C ARG A 279 8.29 -12.25 -19.33
N PRO A 280 8.97 -12.88 -20.30
CA PRO A 280 9.08 -12.33 -21.66
C PRO A 280 7.75 -12.33 -22.44
N GLN A 281 6.74 -13.07 -21.99
CA GLN A 281 5.41 -13.16 -22.59
C GLN A 281 4.34 -12.35 -21.83
N ASP A 282 4.74 -11.45 -20.93
CA ASP A 282 3.79 -10.61 -20.18
C ASP A 282 3.27 -9.45 -21.06
N ALA A 283 2.06 -9.63 -21.60
CA ALA A 283 1.45 -8.67 -22.53
C ALA A 283 1.19 -7.29 -21.90
N GLU A 284 0.83 -7.24 -20.62
CA GLU A 284 0.57 -5.99 -19.88
C GLU A 284 1.88 -5.23 -19.65
N ALA A 285 2.96 -5.92 -19.23
CA ALA A 285 4.27 -5.31 -19.09
C ALA A 285 4.80 -4.73 -20.41
N TRP A 286 4.63 -5.46 -21.52
CA TRP A 286 4.95 -4.95 -22.86
C TRP A 286 4.11 -3.72 -23.25
N ALA A 287 2.82 -3.71 -22.92
CA ALA A 287 1.94 -2.57 -23.19
C ALA A 287 2.35 -1.33 -22.40
N LEU A 288 2.72 -1.50 -21.12
CA LEU A 288 3.18 -0.43 -20.25
C LEU A 288 4.54 0.12 -20.68
N LEU A 289 5.44 -0.74 -21.18
CA LEU A 289 6.68 -0.31 -21.81
C LEU A 289 6.42 0.44 -23.13
N GLY A 290 5.51 -0.08 -23.96
CA GLY A 290 5.10 0.57 -25.21
C GLY A 290 4.50 1.96 -25.00
N ARG A 291 3.79 2.17 -23.88
CA ARG A 291 3.31 3.52 -23.49
C ARG A 291 4.47 4.47 -23.23
N ILE A 292 5.48 4.05 -22.48
CA ILE A 292 6.68 4.87 -22.21
C ILE A 292 7.43 5.18 -23.51
N ASP A 293 7.58 4.19 -24.40
CA ASP A 293 8.27 4.39 -25.67
C ASP A 293 7.47 5.33 -26.60
N LYS A 294 6.13 5.24 -26.60
CA LYS A 294 5.24 6.15 -27.33
C LYS A 294 5.31 7.57 -26.77
N ASP A 295 5.32 7.73 -25.46
CA ASP A 295 5.45 9.04 -24.80
C ASP A 295 6.81 9.66 -25.15
N ALA A 296 7.90 8.87 -25.11
CA ALA A 296 9.22 9.33 -25.53
C ALA A 296 9.28 9.75 -27.01
N TRP A 297 8.61 9.02 -27.90
CA TRP A 297 8.46 9.45 -29.30
C TRP A 297 7.68 10.77 -29.38
N THR A 298 6.55 10.89 -28.68
CA THR A 298 5.71 12.10 -28.67
C THR A 298 6.48 13.32 -28.17
N ASP A 299 7.22 13.18 -27.07
CA ASP A 299 8.01 14.26 -26.47
C ASP A 299 9.16 14.73 -27.37
N ALA A 300 9.68 13.86 -28.24
CA ALA A 300 10.77 14.20 -29.14
C ALA A 300 10.38 15.28 -30.18
N TRP A 301 9.13 15.24 -30.68
CA TRP A 301 8.63 16.15 -31.72
C TRP A 301 7.59 17.17 -31.21
N ASN A 302 6.85 16.89 -30.13
CA ASN A 302 5.79 17.77 -29.63
C ASN A 302 6.33 18.93 -28.79
N ARG A 303 7.05 19.86 -29.44
CA ARG A 303 7.71 20.99 -28.77
C ARG A 303 6.86 22.28 -28.83
N PRO A 304 6.88 23.12 -27.77
CA PRO A 304 6.18 24.40 -27.78
C PRO A 304 6.58 25.28 -28.97
N GLY A 305 5.59 25.80 -29.70
CA GLY A 305 5.79 26.74 -30.80
C GLY A 305 5.92 26.12 -32.20
N ALA A 306 5.94 24.80 -32.33
CA ALA A 306 5.92 24.12 -33.63
C ALA A 306 4.52 24.20 -34.29
N THR A 307 4.49 24.38 -35.61
CA THR A 307 3.25 24.25 -36.40
C THR A 307 2.87 22.78 -36.58
N PRO A 308 1.58 22.45 -36.84
CA PRO A 308 1.18 21.06 -37.10
C PRO A 308 1.95 20.37 -38.22
N ALA A 309 2.33 21.11 -39.27
CA ALA A 309 3.13 20.57 -40.37
C ALA A 309 4.56 20.21 -39.92
N GLN A 310 5.18 21.05 -39.10
CA GLN A 310 6.50 20.76 -38.51
C GLN A 310 6.43 19.58 -37.54
N MET A 311 5.40 19.54 -36.69
CA MET A 311 5.19 18.40 -35.78
C MET A 311 5.08 17.08 -36.54
N ALA A 312 4.37 17.05 -37.68
CA ALA A 312 4.24 15.85 -38.50
C ALA A 312 5.58 15.46 -39.16
N ASP A 313 6.35 16.43 -39.67
CA ASP A 313 7.68 16.18 -40.25
C ASP A 313 8.66 15.64 -39.19
N ASP A 314 8.76 16.32 -38.04
CA ASP A 314 9.60 15.89 -36.91
C ASP A 314 9.17 14.52 -36.36
N ALA A 315 7.86 14.24 -36.27
CA ALA A 315 7.35 12.95 -35.83
C ALA A 315 7.72 11.80 -36.78
N GLY A 316 7.75 12.07 -38.09
CA GLY A 316 8.23 11.15 -39.11
C GLY A 316 9.75 11.00 -39.12
N TYR A 317 10.49 12.05 -38.75
CA TYR A 317 11.95 12.02 -38.60
C TYR A 317 12.38 11.16 -37.41
N GLU A 318 11.65 11.21 -36.29
CA GLU A 318 11.90 10.41 -35.08
C GLU A 318 11.39 8.95 -35.19
N ASP A 319 11.50 8.36 -36.38
CA ASP A 319 10.94 7.05 -36.72
C ASP A 319 11.52 5.89 -35.89
N ALA A 320 12.76 6.01 -35.42
CA ALA A 320 13.39 5.00 -34.56
C ALA A 320 12.65 4.84 -33.22
N LEU A 321 12.22 5.94 -32.61
CA LEU A 321 11.43 5.92 -31.37
C LEU A 321 10.02 5.37 -31.63
N LEU A 322 9.41 5.74 -32.76
CA LEU A 322 8.13 5.20 -33.19
C LEU A 322 8.19 3.68 -33.41
N ILE A 323 9.22 3.18 -34.07
CA ILE A 323 9.47 1.75 -34.28
C ILE A 323 9.64 1.02 -32.95
N ALA A 324 10.35 1.61 -31.97
CA ALA A 324 10.49 1.03 -30.64
C ALA A 324 9.13 0.85 -29.95
N ALA A 325 8.28 1.89 -29.97
CA ALA A 325 6.93 1.83 -29.42
C ALA A 325 6.05 0.79 -30.13
N ILE A 326 6.09 0.73 -31.47
CA ILE A 326 5.40 -0.29 -32.27
C ILE A 326 5.85 -1.69 -31.84
N ASN A 327 7.15 -1.91 -31.67
CA ASN A 327 7.70 -3.22 -31.30
C ASN A 327 7.23 -3.66 -29.91
N SER A 328 7.22 -2.76 -28.92
CA SER A 328 6.74 -3.06 -27.57
C SER A 328 5.28 -3.50 -27.59
N TYR A 329 4.38 -2.72 -28.20
CA TYR A 329 2.96 -3.07 -28.30
C TYR A 329 2.71 -4.32 -29.15
N ARG A 330 3.37 -4.45 -30.30
CA ARG A 330 3.26 -5.62 -31.18
C ARG A 330 3.69 -6.90 -30.47
N THR A 331 4.77 -6.85 -29.69
CA THR A 331 5.25 -8.00 -28.91
C THR A 331 4.23 -8.38 -27.84
N GLY A 332 3.66 -7.40 -27.13
CA GLY A 332 2.59 -7.66 -26.16
C GLY A 332 1.36 -8.33 -26.78
N PHE A 333 0.90 -7.87 -27.93
CA PHE A 333 -0.26 -8.49 -28.61
C PHE A 333 0.03 -9.89 -29.17
N ARG A 334 1.28 -10.16 -29.59
CA ARG A 334 1.69 -11.51 -30.00
C ARG A 334 1.77 -12.48 -28.82
N ALA A 335 2.09 -11.98 -27.62
CA ALA A 335 2.14 -12.78 -26.41
C ALA A 335 0.74 -13.15 -25.90
N ASP A 336 -0.22 -12.24 -26.01
CA ASP A 336 -1.64 -12.49 -25.73
C ASP A 336 -2.55 -11.83 -26.77
N ALA A 337 -3.13 -12.65 -27.65
CA ALA A 337 -4.02 -12.19 -28.72
C ALA A 337 -5.38 -11.66 -28.21
N ASN A 338 -5.72 -11.87 -26.92
CA ASN A 338 -6.88 -11.23 -26.30
C ASN A 338 -6.56 -9.81 -25.81
N HIS A 339 -5.28 -9.42 -25.76
CA HIS A 339 -4.83 -8.12 -25.27
C HIS A 339 -5.03 -7.01 -26.32
N TYR A 340 -6.30 -6.76 -26.70
CA TYR A 340 -6.68 -5.82 -27.74
C TYR A 340 -6.14 -4.39 -27.52
N TYR A 341 -5.86 -3.99 -26.27
CA TYR A 341 -5.19 -2.72 -25.95
C TYR A 341 -3.79 -2.61 -26.58
N SER A 342 -2.99 -3.68 -26.51
CA SER A 342 -1.67 -3.70 -27.15
C SER A 342 -1.82 -3.68 -28.66
N GLY A 343 -2.75 -4.47 -29.18
CA GLY A 343 -2.95 -4.57 -30.62
C GLY A 343 -3.46 -3.28 -31.25
N ILE A 344 -4.39 -2.55 -30.62
CA ILE A 344 -4.88 -1.27 -31.16
C ILE A 344 -3.78 -0.21 -31.16
N ASN A 345 -2.99 -0.11 -30.08
CA ASN A 345 -1.87 0.83 -30.05
C ASN A 345 -0.80 0.49 -31.10
N ALA A 346 -0.47 -0.80 -31.29
CA ALA A 346 0.42 -1.23 -32.37
C ALA A 346 -0.13 -0.85 -33.75
N ALA A 347 -1.42 -1.13 -34.02
CA ALA A 347 -2.05 -0.80 -35.29
C ALA A 347 -2.09 0.71 -35.54
N THR A 348 -2.46 1.51 -34.54
CA THR A 348 -2.46 2.97 -34.63
C THR A 348 -1.07 3.51 -34.97
N LEU A 349 -0.04 3.06 -34.27
CA LEU A 349 1.33 3.53 -34.50
C LEU A 349 1.89 3.04 -35.85
N MET A 350 1.54 1.85 -36.31
CA MET A 350 1.88 1.38 -37.66
C MET A 350 1.21 2.21 -38.76
N CYS A 351 -0.07 2.56 -38.60
CA CYS A 351 -0.77 3.46 -39.53
C CYS A 351 -0.12 4.85 -39.55
N LEU A 352 0.23 5.40 -38.39
CA LEU A 352 0.95 6.67 -38.29
C LEU A 352 2.33 6.59 -38.94
N PHE A 353 3.08 5.51 -38.72
CA PHE A 353 4.37 5.30 -39.37
C PHE A 353 4.25 5.36 -40.90
N GLN A 354 3.29 4.64 -41.49
CA GLN A 354 3.07 4.67 -42.94
C GLN A 354 2.64 6.07 -43.43
N HIS A 355 1.79 6.76 -42.67
CA HIS A 355 1.32 8.11 -42.99
C HIS A 355 2.44 9.15 -42.95
N LEU A 356 3.28 9.11 -41.92
CA LEU A 356 4.34 10.11 -41.70
C LEU A 356 5.56 9.87 -42.58
N THR A 357 5.96 8.61 -42.77
CA THR A 357 7.21 8.26 -43.47
C THR A 357 7.01 7.85 -44.92
N GLN A 358 5.77 7.56 -45.34
CA GLN A 358 5.42 6.96 -46.64
C GLN A 358 6.04 5.57 -46.88
N ARG A 359 6.72 4.98 -45.89
CA ARG A 359 7.30 3.63 -45.94
C ARG A 359 6.21 2.58 -45.77
N GLN A 360 6.43 1.41 -46.36
CA GLN A 360 5.46 0.30 -46.40
C GLN A 360 5.88 -0.93 -45.58
N ASP A 361 6.77 -0.75 -44.62
CA ASP A 361 7.38 -1.80 -43.79
C ASP A 361 6.36 -2.74 -43.14
N TYR A 362 5.17 -2.23 -42.79
CA TYR A 362 4.10 -2.97 -42.13
C TYR A 362 2.95 -3.37 -43.06
N ALA A 363 3.01 -3.10 -44.37
CA ALA A 363 1.89 -3.28 -45.29
C ALA A 363 1.35 -4.72 -45.35
N ALA A 364 2.24 -5.71 -45.19
CA ALA A 364 1.85 -7.13 -45.18
C ALA A 364 1.26 -7.59 -43.83
N GLU A 365 1.71 -7.01 -42.71
CA GLU A 365 1.29 -7.42 -41.35
C GLU A 365 0.02 -6.70 -40.90
N LEU A 366 -0.12 -5.41 -41.23
CA LEU A 366 -1.15 -4.53 -40.69
C LEU A 366 -2.59 -5.03 -40.91
N PRO A 367 -3.00 -5.58 -42.08
CA PRO A 367 -4.34 -6.11 -42.25
C PRO A 367 -4.66 -7.29 -41.31
N ALA A 368 -3.69 -8.18 -41.08
CA ALA A 368 -3.85 -9.30 -40.17
C ALA A 368 -3.94 -8.83 -38.71
N LEU A 369 -3.11 -7.85 -38.33
CA LEU A 369 -3.17 -7.22 -37.01
C LEU A 369 -4.54 -6.56 -36.77
N LEU A 370 -5.03 -5.73 -37.70
CA LEU A 370 -6.33 -5.08 -37.60
C LEU A 370 -7.48 -6.10 -37.45
N GLY A 371 -7.45 -7.19 -38.22
CA GLY A 371 -8.41 -8.28 -38.11
C GLY A 371 -8.37 -8.98 -36.75
N GLY A 372 -7.16 -9.27 -36.26
CA GLY A 372 -6.96 -9.87 -34.93
C GLY A 372 -7.47 -8.98 -33.80
N VAL A 373 -7.16 -7.68 -33.83
CA VAL A 373 -7.62 -6.71 -32.83
C VAL A 373 -9.14 -6.57 -32.86
N ARG A 374 -9.73 -6.51 -34.07
CA ARG A 374 -11.19 -6.45 -34.23
C ARG A 374 -11.85 -7.67 -33.63
N TRP A 375 -11.32 -8.87 -33.87
CA TRP A 375 -11.86 -10.11 -33.32
C TRP A 375 -11.75 -10.17 -31.79
N ALA A 376 -10.60 -9.77 -31.24
CA ALA A 376 -10.37 -9.75 -29.80
C ALA A 376 -11.31 -8.75 -29.09
N ALA A 377 -11.41 -7.52 -29.58
CA ALA A 377 -12.29 -6.49 -29.02
C ALA A 377 -13.77 -6.87 -29.17
N TYR A 378 -14.17 -7.44 -30.32
CA TYR A 378 -15.54 -7.92 -30.54
C TYR A 378 -15.90 -9.04 -29.57
N SER A 379 -15.00 -10.02 -29.40
CA SER A 379 -15.20 -11.17 -28.51
C SER A 379 -15.30 -10.72 -27.05
N GLU A 380 -14.47 -9.76 -26.62
CA GLU A 380 -14.57 -9.16 -25.30
C GLU A 380 -15.91 -8.43 -25.10
N HIS A 381 -16.29 -7.59 -26.06
CA HIS A 381 -17.54 -6.84 -26.01
C HIS A 381 -18.77 -7.76 -25.98
N ALA A 382 -18.77 -8.87 -26.74
CA ALA A 382 -19.86 -9.85 -26.74
C ALA A 382 -19.96 -10.61 -25.42
N ARG A 383 -18.82 -10.93 -24.79
CA ARG A 383 -18.75 -11.66 -23.51
C ARG A 383 -19.10 -10.75 -22.32
N SER A 384 -18.59 -9.52 -22.32
CA SER A 384 -18.78 -8.53 -21.27
C SER A 384 -18.78 -7.13 -21.90
N PRO A 385 -19.96 -6.60 -22.28
CA PRO A 385 -20.05 -5.28 -22.88
C PRO A 385 -19.44 -4.22 -21.96
N ASN A 386 -18.28 -3.69 -22.36
CA ASN A 386 -17.56 -2.65 -21.63
C ASN A 386 -17.07 -1.56 -22.58
N PHE A 387 -16.83 -0.38 -22.00
CA PHE A 387 -16.38 0.81 -22.71
C PHE A 387 -15.14 0.58 -23.56
N TRP A 388 -14.10 -0.05 -22.99
CA TRP A 388 -12.79 -0.16 -23.63
C TRP A 388 -12.80 -1.03 -24.88
N ALA A 389 -13.50 -2.16 -24.83
CA ALA A 389 -13.68 -3.01 -26.00
C ALA A 389 -14.47 -2.30 -27.11
N ALA A 390 -15.56 -1.59 -26.75
CA ALA A 390 -16.34 -0.83 -27.73
C ALA A 390 -15.58 0.39 -28.29
N ALA A 391 -14.83 1.11 -27.46
CA ALA A 391 -13.97 2.21 -27.88
C ALA A 391 -12.87 1.71 -28.83
N THR A 392 -12.28 0.55 -28.57
CA THR A 392 -11.29 -0.08 -29.46
C THR A 392 -11.86 -0.39 -30.85
N LEU A 393 -13.12 -0.83 -30.93
CA LEU A 393 -13.80 -1.00 -32.22
C LEU A 393 -13.98 0.34 -32.95
N GLY A 394 -14.28 1.40 -32.21
CA GLY A 394 -14.30 2.77 -32.75
C GLY A 394 -12.91 3.23 -33.22
N ASP A 395 -11.86 2.96 -32.47
CA ASP A 395 -10.46 3.28 -32.83
C ASP A 395 -10.07 2.58 -34.14
N LEU A 396 -10.45 1.30 -34.32
CA LEU A 396 -10.24 0.59 -35.58
C LEU A 396 -10.97 1.26 -36.76
N ASP A 397 -12.18 1.77 -36.54
CA ASP A 397 -12.93 2.49 -37.55
C ASP A 397 -12.32 3.88 -37.82
N VAL A 398 -11.64 4.51 -36.85
CA VAL A 398 -10.82 5.71 -37.08
C VAL A 398 -9.64 5.38 -38.00
N LEU A 399 -9.01 4.23 -37.82
CA LEU A 399 -7.88 3.81 -38.66
C LEU A 399 -8.30 3.46 -40.09
N THR A 400 -9.43 2.78 -40.29
CA THR A 400 -9.79 2.23 -41.62
C THR A 400 -11.21 2.51 -42.14
N GLY A 401 -12.14 2.92 -41.28
CA GLY A 401 -13.57 3.10 -41.59
C GLY A 401 -13.95 4.50 -42.06
N THR A 402 -15.26 4.73 -42.24
CA THR A 402 -15.84 6.05 -42.61
C THR A 402 -16.21 6.88 -41.38
N PRO A 403 -16.35 8.22 -41.50
CA PRO A 403 -16.80 9.08 -40.40
C PRO A 403 -18.13 8.63 -39.74
N GLN A 404 -19.04 8.03 -40.53
CA GLN A 404 -20.31 7.50 -40.05
C GLN A 404 -20.14 6.22 -39.23
N GLN A 405 -19.24 5.31 -39.64
CA GLN A 405 -18.90 4.11 -38.88
C GLN A 405 -18.27 4.49 -37.53
N VAL A 406 -17.28 5.40 -37.56
CA VAL A 406 -16.63 5.97 -36.37
C VAL A 406 -17.66 6.54 -35.38
N THR A 407 -18.55 7.41 -35.88
CA THR A 407 -19.60 8.02 -35.04
C THR A 407 -20.51 6.97 -34.41
N THR A 408 -20.85 5.91 -35.16
CA THR A 408 -21.73 4.84 -34.69
C THR A 408 -21.05 4.00 -33.60
N ALA A 409 -19.81 3.58 -33.84
CA ALA A 409 -19.04 2.77 -32.88
C ALA A 409 -18.78 3.52 -31.58
N TYR A 410 -18.34 4.79 -31.64
CA TYR A 410 -18.10 5.56 -30.41
C TYR A 410 -19.37 5.95 -29.67
N LYS A 411 -20.51 6.14 -30.35
CA LYS A 411 -21.80 6.30 -29.66
C LYS A 411 -22.16 5.06 -28.84
N GLU A 412 -21.89 3.88 -29.37
CA GLU A 412 -22.10 2.63 -28.63
C GLU A 412 -21.16 2.55 -27.42
N ALA A 413 -19.87 2.89 -27.57
CA ALA A 413 -18.94 2.95 -26.45
C ALA A 413 -19.42 3.91 -25.35
N ILE A 414 -19.78 5.14 -25.72
CA ILE A 414 -20.29 6.17 -24.79
C ILE A 414 -21.54 5.69 -24.05
N ARG A 415 -22.41 4.92 -24.71
CA ARG A 415 -23.64 4.37 -24.09
C ARG A 415 -23.36 3.39 -22.95
N LEU A 416 -22.17 2.77 -22.91
CA LEU A 416 -21.79 1.78 -21.90
C LEU A 416 -21.27 2.41 -20.60
N VAL A 417 -21.11 3.73 -20.55
CA VAL A 417 -20.63 4.44 -19.37
C VAL A 417 -21.62 5.51 -18.92
N GLU A 418 -21.83 5.60 -17.62
CA GLU A 418 -22.69 6.61 -17.00
C GLU A 418 -21.82 7.58 -16.18
N ASN A 419 -21.86 8.86 -16.50
CA ASN A 419 -21.12 9.92 -15.81
C ASN A 419 -19.59 9.71 -15.68
N ASP A 420 -18.99 8.91 -16.57
CA ASP A 420 -17.56 8.62 -16.56
C ASP A 420 -16.77 9.63 -17.40
N TRP A 421 -16.54 10.81 -16.83
CA TRP A 421 -15.76 11.85 -17.50
C TRP A 421 -14.34 11.39 -17.84
N PHE A 422 -13.73 10.54 -16.98
CA PHE A 422 -12.35 10.12 -17.14
C PHE A 422 -12.16 9.24 -18.36
N SER A 423 -12.98 8.19 -18.52
CA SER A 423 -12.88 7.28 -19.67
C SER A 423 -13.11 8.02 -20.99
N LEU A 424 -14.13 8.90 -21.04
CA LEU A 424 -14.41 9.71 -22.23
C LEU A 424 -13.29 10.69 -22.56
N SER A 425 -12.76 11.39 -21.56
CA SER A 425 -11.67 12.35 -21.72
C SER A 425 -10.38 11.67 -22.17
N SER A 426 -10.07 10.49 -21.62
CA SER A 426 -8.88 9.72 -21.98
C SER A 426 -8.92 9.26 -23.44
N THR A 427 -10.04 8.71 -23.92
CA THR A 427 -10.16 8.30 -25.34
C THR A 427 -10.08 9.51 -26.26
N ARG A 428 -10.73 10.63 -25.91
CA ARG A 428 -10.61 11.88 -26.65
C ARG A 428 -9.17 12.36 -26.77
N GLN A 429 -8.40 12.32 -25.68
CA GLN A 429 -7.00 12.80 -25.69
C GLN A 429 -6.13 11.96 -26.64
N GLY A 430 -6.42 10.66 -26.76
CA GLY A 430 -5.77 9.80 -27.75
C GLY A 430 -6.02 10.24 -29.20
N LEU A 431 -7.19 10.80 -29.50
CA LEU A 431 -7.54 11.32 -30.83
C LEU A 431 -6.84 12.64 -31.15
N ASP A 432 -6.49 13.45 -30.14
CA ASP A 432 -5.76 14.71 -30.35
C ASP A 432 -4.39 14.45 -30.99
N LEU A 433 -3.71 13.35 -30.63
CA LEU A 433 -2.46 12.92 -31.28
C LEU A 433 -2.66 12.70 -32.79
N LEU A 434 -3.71 11.97 -33.19
CA LEU A 434 -4.00 11.73 -34.61
C LEU A 434 -4.33 13.02 -35.35
N ARG A 435 -5.06 13.92 -34.68
CA ARG A 435 -5.43 15.22 -35.22
C ARG A 435 -4.21 16.10 -35.44
N LEU A 436 -3.30 16.17 -34.46
CA LEU A 436 -2.05 16.95 -34.54
C LEU A 436 -1.18 16.52 -35.73
N LEU A 437 -1.16 15.22 -36.02
CA LEU A 437 -0.37 14.62 -37.10
C LEU A 437 -1.12 14.59 -38.45
N GLY A 438 -2.31 15.20 -38.53
CA GLY A 438 -3.11 15.26 -39.75
C GLY A 438 -3.57 13.89 -40.28
N PHE A 439 -3.66 12.88 -39.41
CA PHE A 439 -4.04 11.53 -39.81
C PHE A 439 -5.56 11.45 -40.00
N ARG A 440 -6.01 11.16 -41.23
CA ARG A 440 -7.44 10.96 -41.60
C ARG A 440 -8.39 12.00 -40.96
N PRO A 441 -8.25 13.30 -41.31
CA PRO A 441 -8.89 14.40 -40.58
C PRO A 441 -10.41 14.27 -40.46
N GLU A 442 -11.11 13.85 -41.51
CA GLU A 442 -12.58 13.70 -41.48
C GLU A 442 -13.06 12.65 -40.46
N ALA A 443 -12.34 11.53 -40.34
CA ALA A 443 -12.68 10.45 -39.41
C ALA A 443 -12.35 10.86 -37.97
N VAL A 444 -11.19 11.47 -37.75
CA VAL A 444 -10.74 11.96 -36.43
C VAL A 444 -11.62 13.10 -35.93
N ASP A 445 -11.98 14.07 -36.77
CA ASP A 445 -12.86 15.16 -36.37
C ASP A 445 -14.27 14.65 -36.02
N ALA A 446 -14.79 13.65 -36.74
CA ALA A 446 -16.07 13.00 -36.40
C ALA A 446 -16.01 12.28 -35.04
N ALA A 447 -14.89 11.60 -34.75
CA ALA A 447 -14.65 10.97 -33.46
C ALA A 447 -14.61 12.01 -32.32
N ILE A 448 -13.79 13.05 -32.46
CA ILE A 448 -13.64 14.13 -31.47
C ILE A 448 -14.99 14.82 -31.22
N ALA A 449 -15.73 15.17 -32.27
CA ALA A 449 -17.04 15.78 -32.14
C ALA A 449 -18.05 14.91 -31.38
N THR A 450 -17.91 13.58 -31.47
CA THR A 450 -18.77 12.63 -30.73
C THR A 450 -18.46 12.66 -29.24
N PHE A 451 -17.18 12.62 -28.86
CA PHE A 451 -16.76 12.70 -27.46
C PHE A 451 -16.97 14.08 -26.84
N ASP A 452 -16.68 15.17 -27.56
CA ASP A 452 -16.89 16.54 -27.05
C ASP A 452 -18.36 16.79 -26.69
N ARG A 453 -19.31 16.28 -27.50
CA ARG A 453 -20.75 16.35 -27.20
C ARG A 453 -21.13 15.56 -25.95
N ALA A 454 -20.48 14.42 -25.70
CA ALA A 454 -20.73 13.62 -24.51
C ALA A 454 -20.14 14.29 -23.26
N LEU A 455 -18.88 14.74 -23.33
CA LEU A 455 -18.18 15.44 -22.26
C LEU A 455 -18.87 16.75 -21.85
N ALA A 456 -19.41 17.51 -22.81
CA ALA A 456 -20.14 18.75 -22.53
C ALA A 456 -21.41 18.56 -21.68
N ARG A 457 -21.92 17.32 -21.58
CA ARG A 457 -23.10 16.98 -20.76
C ARG A 457 -22.72 16.52 -19.35
N LEU A 458 -21.44 16.28 -19.10
CA LEU A 458 -20.95 15.80 -17.81
C LEU A 458 -20.44 16.98 -16.98
N PRO A 459 -20.64 16.97 -15.66
CA PRO A 459 -19.92 17.89 -14.79
C PRO A 459 -18.42 17.59 -14.96
N ALA A 460 -17.65 18.60 -15.36
CA ALA A 460 -16.20 18.48 -15.35
C ALA A 460 -15.78 18.12 -13.91
N PRO A 461 -14.81 17.20 -13.72
CA PRO A 461 -14.34 16.86 -12.39
C PRO A 461 -13.90 18.14 -11.69
N HIS A 462 -14.55 18.46 -10.57
CA HIS A 462 -14.10 19.56 -9.72
C HIS A 462 -12.64 19.29 -9.35
N LYS A 463 -11.75 20.24 -9.59
CA LYS A 463 -10.41 20.20 -8.99
C LYS A 463 -10.62 20.26 -7.48
N ASP A 464 -10.52 19.10 -6.81
CA ASP A 464 -10.53 19.01 -5.36
C ASP A 464 -9.56 20.07 -4.81
N TRP A 465 -10.01 20.90 -3.87
CA TRP A 465 -9.15 21.90 -3.24
C TRP A 465 -7.92 21.21 -2.65
N ARG A 466 -6.72 21.72 -2.93
CA ARG A 466 -5.47 21.23 -2.35
C ARG A 466 -4.79 22.36 -1.60
N PRO A 467 -4.33 22.13 -0.36
CA PRO A 467 -3.64 23.18 0.40
C PRO A 467 -2.35 23.59 -0.31
N ARG A 468 -2.03 24.89 -0.26
CA ARG A 468 -0.73 25.41 -0.71
C ARG A 468 0.39 24.85 0.15
N GLN A 469 0.20 24.83 1.47
CA GLN A 469 1.03 24.10 2.43
C GLN A 469 0.19 23.47 3.56
N VAL A 470 0.74 22.43 4.17
CA VAL A 470 0.19 21.81 5.38
C VAL A 470 1.16 22.04 6.53
N VAL A 471 0.67 22.64 7.61
CA VAL A 471 1.44 22.83 8.85
C VAL A 471 0.91 21.86 9.88
N LEU A 472 1.73 20.85 10.17
CA LEU A 472 1.50 19.85 11.20
C LEU A 472 2.09 20.35 12.52
N PHE A 473 1.35 20.19 13.61
CA PHE A 473 1.84 20.53 14.94
C PHE A 473 1.89 19.30 15.85
N SER A 474 2.91 19.26 16.71
CA SER A 474 3.00 18.34 17.84
C SER A 474 3.69 19.04 19.00
N GLY A 475 3.18 18.91 20.22
CA GLY A 475 3.85 19.50 21.37
C GLY A 475 3.33 19.00 22.70
N HIS A 476 3.81 19.63 23.76
CA HIS A 476 3.43 19.28 25.13
C HIS A 476 2.12 19.94 25.56
N ILE A 477 1.34 19.16 26.32
CA ILE A 477 0.31 19.68 27.24
C ILE A 477 1.01 20.53 28.31
N VAL A 478 0.38 21.61 28.75
CA VAL A 478 0.89 22.42 29.85
C VAL A 478 1.01 21.57 31.11
N ASP A 479 2.10 21.74 31.84
CA ASP A 479 2.34 20.94 33.04
C ASP A 479 1.35 21.28 34.15
N ALA A 480 0.95 20.25 34.90
CA ALA A 480 0.34 20.45 36.21
C ALA A 480 1.32 21.19 37.15
N PRO A 481 0.83 22.04 38.08
CA PRO A 481 1.70 22.86 38.94
C PRO A 481 2.72 22.07 39.78
N ASP A 482 2.47 20.79 40.02
CA ASP A 482 3.25 19.88 40.86
C ASP A 482 4.03 18.81 40.09
N ARG A 483 4.15 18.94 38.75
CA ARG A 483 4.92 17.99 37.93
C ARG A 483 6.38 17.93 38.41
N PRO A 484 6.93 16.73 38.74
CA PRO A 484 8.28 16.61 39.31
C PRO A 484 9.41 17.12 38.40
N VAL A 485 9.26 16.93 37.08
CA VAL A 485 10.17 17.43 36.06
C VAL A 485 9.34 18.21 35.04
N PRO A 486 9.34 19.55 35.11
CA PRO A 486 8.63 20.41 34.17
C PRO A 486 9.16 20.23 32.74
N ARG A 487 8.24 20.11 31.78
CA ARG A 487 8.52 20.06 30.33
C ARG A 487 7.96 21.28 29.61
N PHE A 488 6.75 21.71 30.00
CA PHE A 488 6.09 22.91 29.50
C PHE A 488 5.27 23.60 30.61
N PRO A 489 5.92 24.32 31.55
CA PRO A 489 5.25 25.02 32.64
C PRO A 489 4.40 26.20 32.16
N ALA A 490 3.34 26.52 32.92
CA ALA A 490 2.39 27.60 32.59
C ALA A 490 3.04 28.97 32.32
N ALA A 491 4.16 29.28 32.99
CA ALA A 491 4.90 30.52 32.77
C ALA A 491 5.44 30.68 31.34
N LYS A 492 5.68 29.58 30.62
CA LYS A 492 6.21 29.58 29.24
C LYS A 492 5.12 29.69 28.18
N VAL A 493 3.83 29.63 28.55
CA VAL A 493 2.69 29.65 27.62
C VAL A 493 2.65 30.91 26.75
N PRO A 494 2.84 32.14 27.28
CA PRO A 494 2.83 33.35 26.44
C PRO A 494 3.98 33.38 25.42
N ALA A 495 5.19 32.99 25.83
CA ALA A 495 6.35 32.94 24.96
C ALA A 495 6.19 31.88 23.85
N ALA A 496 5.67 30.70 24.19
CA ALA A 496 5.34 29.66 23.22
C ALA A 496 4.31 30.16 22.18
N ALA A 497 3.23 30.80 22.62
CA ALA A 497 2.20 31.34 21.74
C ALA A 497 2.77 32.37 20.75
N GLN A 498 3.61 33.28 21.25
CA GLN A 498 4.28 34.27 20.41
C GLN A 498 5.21 33.61 19.38
N ARG A 499 5.97 32.59 19.78
CA ARG A 499 6.90 31.91 18.88
C ARG A 499 6.18 31.10 17.80
N ILE A 500 5.10 30.40 18.17
CA ILE A 500 4.26 29.67 17.22
C ILE A 500 3.65 30.63 16.19
N ALA A 501 3.09 31.75 16.64
CA ALA A 501 2.53 32.77 15.75
C ALA A 501 3.59 33.39 14.82
N ALA A 502 4.80 33.64 15.34
CA ALA A 502 5.92 34.14 14.55
C ALA A 502 6.36 33.15 13.46
N GLU A 503 6.38 31.85 13.75
CA GLU A 503 6.68 30.82 12.75
C GLU A 503 5.57 30.73 11.69
N LEU A 504 4.30 30.77 12.07
CA LEU A 504 3.19 30.81 11.10
C LEU A 504 3.26 32.05 10.20
N ALA A 505 3.60 33.21 10.77
CA ALA A 505 3.80 34.44 10.00
C ALA A 505 5.00 34.32 9.03
N ARG A 506 6.11 33.72 9.47
CA ARG A 506 7.29 33.45 8.61
C ARG A 506 6.98 32.49 7.47
N LEU A 507 6.02 31.58 7.67
CA LEU A 507 5.50 30.68 6.64
C LEU A 507 4.45 31.33 5.74
N GLU A 508 4.12 32.61 5.98
CA GLU A 508 3.06 33.33 5.29
C GLU A 508 1.73 32.57 5.34
N ALA A 509 1.42 31.95 6.48
CA ALA A 509 0.26 31.08 6.63
C ALA A 509 -1.06 31.83 6.39
N GLY A 510 -1.99 31.21 5.66
CA GLY A 510 -3.23 31.88 5.24
C GLY A 510 -4.38 30.93 4.86
N PRO A 511 -5.47 31.45 4.24
CA PRO A 511 -6.70 30.71 3.97
C PRO A 511 -6.58 29.55 2.95
N ASP A 512 -5.50 29.54 2.17
CA ASP A 512 -5.17 28.46 1.24
C ASP A 512 -4.34 27.34 1.87
N ASP A 513 -4.04 27.44 3.17
CA ASP A 513 -3.24 26.47 3.90
C ASP A 513 -4.08 25.64 4.89
N LEU A 514 -3.54 24.48 5.28
CA LEU A 514 -4.16 23.56 6.23
C LEU A 514 -3.29 23.42 7.49
N ALA A 515 -3.89 23.59 8.65
CA ALA A 515 -3.31 23.32 9.96
C ALA A 515 -3.86 21.99 10.51
N ILE A 516 -2.98 21.14 11.06
CA ILE A 516 -3.35 19.84 11.63
C ILE A 516 -2.73 19.70 13.04
N THR A 517 -3.56 19.36 14.02
CA THR A 517 -3.18 19.24 15.45
C THR A 517 -4.23 18.41 16.20
N GLN A 518 -3.93 17.96 17.43
CA GLN A 518 -4.90 17.23 18.26
C GLN A 518 -5.85 18.16 19.02
N GLY A 519 -5.42 19.39 19.32
CA GLY A 519 -6.16 20.34 20.14
C GLY A 519 -6.06 20.11 21.66
N ALA A 520 -4.96 19.54 22.15
CA ALA A 520 -4.72 19.34 23.58
C ALA A 520 -4.36 20.66 24.31
N ALA A 521 -4.57 20.71 25.63
CA ALA A 521 -4.32 21.90 26.46
C ALA A 521 -2.83 22.19 26.62
N GLY A 522 -2.31 23.03 25.74
CA GLY A 522 -0.90 23.37 25.67
C GLY A 522 -0.55 23.82 24.25
N GLY A 523 0.58 23.36 23.73
CA GLY A 523 1.06 23.73 22.40
C GLY A 523 0.02 23.57 21.29
N ASP A 524 -0.75 22.47 21.30
CA ASP A 524 -1.75 22.16 20.28
C ASP A 524 -2.85 23.24 20.18
N LEU A 525 -3.44 23.65 21.31
CA LEU A 525 -4.42 24.74 21.32
C LEU A 525 -3.80 26.10 21.00
N LEU A 526 -2.57 26.38 21.46
CA LEU A 526 -1.85 27.62 21.08
C LEU A 526 -1.68 27.71 19.56
N PHE A 527 -1.31 26.59 18.93
CA PHE A 527 -1.17 26.49 17.48
C PHE A 527 -2.51 26.59 16.75
N ALA A 528 -3.54 25.90 17.22
CA ALA A 528 -4.88 25.96 16.64
C ALA A 528 -5.44 27.39 16.61
N GLU A 529 -5.28 28.13 17.71
CA GLU A 529 -5.69 29.54 17.79
C GLU A 529 -4.91 30.44 16.84
N ALA A 530 -3.58 30.27 16.78
CA ALA A 530 -2.73 31.05 15.88
C ALA A 530 -3.05 30.76 14.40
N ALA A 531 -3.30 29.49 14.05
CA ALA A 531 -3.72 29.08 12.72
C ALA A 531 -5.06 29.71 12.31
N GLN A 532 -6.07 29.68 13.21
CA GLN A 532 -7.36 30.32 12.98
C GLN A 532 -7.22 31.85 12.87
N ALA A 533 -6.33 32.48 13.66
CA ALA A 533 -6.07 33.92 13.57
C ALA A 533 -5.47 34.34 12.22
N CYS A 534 -4.68 33.46 11.59
CA CYS A 534 -4.16 33.65 10.23
C CYS A 534 -5.16 33.22 9.14
N GLY A 535 -6.36 32.75 9.51
CA GLY A 535 -7.40 32.32 8.58
C GLY A 535 -7.17 30.95 7.94
N MET A 536 -6.20 30.15 8.43
CA MET A 536 -5.97 28.80 7.94
C MET A 536 -7.19 27.90 8.17
N LYS A 537 -7.36 26.90 7.30
CA LYS A 537 -8.27 25.79 7.59
C LYS A 537 -7.65 24.93 8.68
N LEU A 538 -8.45 24.49 9.64
CA LEU A 538 -7.99 23.71 10.80
C LEU A 538 -8.67 22.35 10.83
N GLN A 539 -7.87 21.28 10.87
CA GLN A 539 -8.34 19.92 11.08
C GLN A 539 -7.85 19.41 12.44
N LEU A 540 -8.80 19.10 13.33
CA LEU A 540 -8.50 18.44 14.60
C LEU A 540 -8.61 16.92 14.44
N LEU A 541 -7.56 16.19 14.81
CA LEU A 541 -7.52 14.72 14.80
C LEU A 541 -7.21 14.23 16.21
N GLN A 542 -8.12 13.48 16.83
CA GLN A 542 -8.04 13.13 18.25
C GLN A 542 -7.81 11.63 18.46
N PRO A 543 -7.02 11.24 19.49
CA PRO A 543 -6.76 9.83 19.82
C PRO A 543 -7.99 9.11 20.37
N PHE A 544 -8.96 9.86 20.90
CA PHE A 544 -10.20 9.35 21.50
C PHE A 544 -11.40 10.10 20.93
N ASP A 545 -12.61 9.60 21.22
CA ASP A 545 -13.81 10.41 21.04
C ASP A 545 -13.77 11.65 21.94
N GLU A 546 -14.33 12.75 21.44
CA GLU A 546 -14.17 14.09 22.03
C GLU A 546 -14.44 14.16 23.55
N PRO A 547 -15.49 13.54 24.12
CA PRO A 547 -15.69 13.57 25.58
C PRO A 547 -14.53 12.97 26.38
N ALA A 548 -13.96 11.85 25.90
CA ALA A 548 -12.81 11.22 26.54
C ALA A 548 -11.53 12.03 26.30
N PHE A 549 -11.39 12.64 25.12
CA PHE A 549 -10.27 13.53 24.81
C PHE A 549 -10.24 14.75 25.73
N LEU A 550 -11.38 15.41 25.96
CA LEU A 550 -11.50 16.54 26.87
C LEU A 550 -11.06 16.18 28.29
N GLN A 551 -11.54 15.04 28.81
CA GLN A 551 -11.17 14.57 30.15
C GLN A 551 -9.69 14.25 30.29
N ALA A 552 -9.08 13.66 29.25
CA ALA A 552 -7.69 13.22 29.31
C ALA A 552 -6.69 14.35 29.00
N SER A 553 -7.02 15.25 28.06
CA SER A 553 -6.04 16.12 27.40
C SER A 553 -6.36 17.62 27.50
N VAL A 554 -7.51 18.01 28.06
CA VAL A 554 -7.90 19.42 28.20
C VAL A 554 -8.23 19.78 29.64
N ALA A 555 -9.25 19.14 30.22
CA ALA A 555 -9.77 19.42 31.56
C ALA A 555 -8.71 19.40 32.69
N PRO A 556 -7.69 18.51 32.69
CA PRO A 556 -6.67 18.50 33.74
C PRO A 556 -5.84 19.79 33.82
N SER A 557 -5.80 20.59 32.76
CA SER A 557 -5.05 21.85 32.72
C SER A 557 -5.84 23.05 33.27
N GLY A 558 -7.10 22.86 33.66
CA GLY A 558 -7.96 23.89 34.25
C GLY A 558 -9.02 24.44 33.30
N THR A 559 -9.96 25.20 33.87
CA THR A 559 -11.16 25.69 33.17
C THR A 559 -10.87 26.69 32.06
N GLU A 560 -9.76 27.43 32.15
CA GLU A 560 -9.32 28.35 31.09
C GLU A 560 -9.03 27.60 29.78
N TRP A 561 -8.36 26.44 29.85
CA TRP A 561 -8.05 25.65 28.67
C TRP A 561 -9.28 25.01 28.03
N GLN A 562 -10.30 24.67 28.83
CA GLN A 562 -11.59 24.23 28.30
C GLN A 562 -12.26 25.36 27.50
N GLN A 563 -12.27 26.59 28.02
CA GLN A 563 -12.85 27.75 27.32
C GLN A 563 -12.13 28.02 25.99
N ARG A 564 -10.81 27.88 25.97
CA ARG A 564 -10.00 28.00 24.75
C ARG A 564 -10.32 26.92 23.73
N TYR A 565 -10.43 25.66 24.17
CA TYR A 565 -10.86 24.56 23.33
C TYR A 565 -12.24 24.84 22.71
N ASP A 566 -13.23 25.20 23.53
CA ASP A 566 -14.59 25.49 23.08
C ASP A 566 -14.59 26.64 22.05
N ALA A 567 -13.77 27.67 22.25
CA ALA A 567 -13.62 28.78 21.30
C ALA A 567 -12.94 28.39 19.98
N VAL A 568 -12.01 27.44 19.98
CA VAL A 568 -11.43 26.88 18.75
C VAL A 568 -12.46 26.05 18.00
N VAL A 569 -13.16 25.14 18.70
CA VAL A 569 -14.17 24.25 18.12
C VAL A 569 -15.35 25.03 17.53
N ALA A 570 -15.83 26.07 18.22
CA ALA A 570 -16.91 26.92 17.74
C ALA A 570 -16.60 27.64 16.42
N ARG A 571 -15.32 27.76 16.05
CA ARG A 571 -14.83 28.40 14.81
C ARG A 571 -14.43 27.40 13.72
N LEU A 572 -14.57 26.09 13.95
CA LEU A 572 -14.26 25.09 12.92
C LEU A 572 -15.24 25.19 11.74
N ASP A 573 -14.70 25.03 10.54
CA ASP A 573 -15.51 24.86 9.33
C ASP A 573 -16.22 23.49 9.43
N PRO A 574 -17.55 23.41 9.23
CA PRO A 574 -18.27 22.14 9.21
C PRO A 574 -17.74 21.11 8.19
N ALA A 575 -17.04 21.56 7.15
CA ALA A 575 -16.35 20.68 6.20
C ALA A 575 -15.08 20.02 6.78
N TRP A 576 -14.55 20.55 7.88
CA TRP A 576 -13.37 20.09 8.61
C TRP A 576 -13.71 19.82 10.08
N PRO A 577 -14.64 18.88 10.35
CA PRO A 577 -15.05 18.59 11.72
C PRO A 577 -13.91 17.91 12.48
N ILE A 578 -14.06 17.84 13.81
CA ILE A 578 -13.21 17.00 14.64
C ILE A 578 -13.36 15.55 14.19
N LEU A 579 -12.23 14.86 13.98
CA LEU A 579 -12.22 13.44 13.68
C LEU A 579 -11.55 12.68 14.82
N SER A 580 -12.18 11.62 15.30
CA SER A 580 -11.61 10.72 16.30
C SER A 580 -11.04 9.47 15.65
N ALA A 581 -9.88 9.01 16.15
CA ALA A 581 -9.24 7.79 15.69
C ALA A 581 -10.14 6.54 15.86
N PRO A 582 -10.89 6.35 16.96
CA PRO A 582 -11.82 5.24 17.08
C PRO A 582 -12.89 5.20 15.98
N GLN A 583 -13.41 6.36 15.56
CA GLN A 583 -14.43 6.43 14.51
C GLN A 583 -13.86 6.31 13.11
N ALA A 584 -12.67 6.86 12.87
CA ALA A 584 -12.03 6.87 11.55
C ALA A 584 -11.27 5.57 11.24
N LEU A 585 -10.59 5.02 12.25
CA LEU A 585 -9.62 3.93 12.11
C LEU A 585 -10.03 2.67 12.89
N GLY A 586 -11.12 2.71 13.65
CA GLY A 586 -11.48 1.64 14.60
C GLY A 586 -10.67 1.68 15.90
N PRO A 587 -10.90 0.75 16.84
CA PRO A 587 -10.17 0.69 18.10
C PRO A 587 -8.67 0.50 17.86
N ALA A 588 -7.84 1.04 18.75
CA ALA A 588 -6.39 0.84 18.68
C ALA A 588 -6.06 -0.65 18.84
N PRO A 589 -5.14 -1.22 18.03
CA PRO A 589 -4.68 -2.59 18.23
C PRO A 589 -4.05 -2.78 19.61
N ALA A 590 -4.06 -4.02 20.13
CA ALA A 590 -3.46 -4.33 21.42
C ALA A 590 -1.97 -3.94 21.47
N GLY A 591 -1.56 -3.27 22.56
CA GLY A 591 -0.18 -2.81 22.76
C GLY A 591 0.20 -1.55 21.96
N VAL A 592 -0.72 -0.96 21.19
CA VAL A 592 -0.49 0.31 20.48
C VAL A 592 -0.98 1.47 21.35
N ASP A 593 -0.08 2.40 21.66
CA ASP A 593 -0.44 3.63 22.37
C ASP A 593 -1.36 4.52 21.50
N PRO A 594 -2.57 4.90 21.99
CA PRO A 594 -3.50 5.72 21.23
C PRO A 594 -2.96 7.08 20.79
N TYR A 595 -2.10 7.71 21.60
CA TYR A 595 -1.50 9.00 21.25
C TYR A 595 -0.47 8.86 20.13
N ALA A 596 0.43 7.87 20.23
CA ALA A 596 1.38 7.54 19.18
C ALA A 596 0.69 7.18 17.85
N ARG A 597 -0.38 6.38 17.91
CA ARG A 597 -1.23 6.06 16.76
C ARG A 597 -1.85 7.32 16.15
N CYS A 598 -2.40 8.21 16.98
CA CYS A 598 -2.97 9.46 16.51
C CYS A 598 -1.90 10.34 15.83
N ASN A 599 -0.72 10.46 16.41
CA ASN A 599 0.39 11.21 15.79
C ASN A 599 0.80 10.66 14.41
N LEU A 600 0.84 9.33 14.24
CA LEU A 600 1.04 8.73 12.92
C LEU A 600 -0.09 9.10 11.95
N TRP A 601 -1.33 9.13 12.44
CA TRP A 601 -2.48 9.54 11.64
C TRP A 601 -2.43 11.03 11.25
N LEU A 602 -2.01 11.92 12.15
CA LEU A 602 -1.74 13.32 11.84
C LEU A 602 -0.69 13.46 10.74
N LEU A 603 0.43 12.74 10.87
CA LEU A 603 1.52 12.77 9.91
C LEU A 603 1.08 12.25 8.52
N ASN A 604 0.43 11.09 8.47
CA ASN A 604 -0.05 10.50 7.22
C ASN A 604 -1.11 11.38 6.55
N THR A 605 -2.00 12.00 7.34
CA THR A 605 -2.96 12.98 6.84
C THR A 605 -2.26 14.20 6.27
N ALA A 606 -1.23 14.72 6.95
CA ALA A 606 -0.46 15.86 6.45
C ALA A 606 0.28 15.54 5.14
N LEU A 607 1.00 14.41 5.08
CA LEU A 607 1.72 13.95 3.88
C LEU A 607 0.79 13.75 2.69
N SER A 608 -0.46 13.37 2.96
CA SER A 608 -1.49 13.25 1.93
C SER A 608 -1.94 14.59 1.33
N GLY A 609 -1.66 15.73 1.96
CA GLY A 609 -1.82 17.05 1.34
C GLY A 609 -0.80 17.33 0.23
N GLY A 610 0.25 16.50 0.14
CA GLY A 610 1.37 16.60 -0.79
C GLY A 610 2.68 16.63 0.00
N ILE A 611 3.52 15.61 -0.15
CA ILE A 611 4.75 15.43 0.65
C ILE A 611 5.60 16.70 0.67
N ASP A 612 5.86 17.32 -0.49
CA ASP A 612 6.71 18.51 -0.59
C ASP A 612 6.05 19.81 -0.07
N ARG A 613 4.82 19.72 0.43
CA ARG A 613 4.03 20.84 0.99
C ARG A 613 3.92 20.78 2.51
N VAL A 614 4.39 19.69 3.13
CA VAL A 614 4.31 19.50 4.58
C VAL A 614 5.44 20.24 5.29
N ARG A 615 5.07 20.84 6.42
CA ARG A 615 5.98 21.42 7.41
C ARG A 615 5.54 20.94 8.78
N VAL A 616 6.48 20.77 9.71
CA VAL A 616 6.16 20.51 11.11
C VAL A 616 6.67 21.63 12.00
N ILE A 617 5.83 22.08 12.92
CA ILE A 617 6.22 22.94 14.05
C ILE A 617 6.06 22.07 15.29
N ALA A 618 7.14 21.82 16.01
CA ALA A 618 7.13 21.06 17.25
C ALA A 618 7.46 21.95 18.45
N LEU A 619 6.65 21.88 19.51
CA LEU A 619 6.97 22.47 20.81
C LEU A 619 7.43 21.35 21.74
N TRP A 620 8.74 21.15 21.84
CA TRP A 620 9.36 19.93 22.38
C TRP A 620 10.58 20.29 23.22
N ASP A 621 10.90 19.45 24.20
CA ASP A 621 12.02 19.60 25.15
C ASP A 621 13.32 18.90 24.68
N GLY A 622 13.35 18.40 23.45
CA GLY A 622 14.51 17.72 22.87
C GLY A 622 14.77 16.32 23.45
N GLN A 623 13.94 15.82 24.37
CA GLN A 623 14.13 14.52 25.02
C GLN A 623 13.60 13.38 24.16
N PRO A 624 14.40 12.31 23.91
CA PRO A 624 14.03 11.22 23.03
C PRO A 624 12.74 10.53 23.46
N GLY A 625 11.92 10.12 22.49
CA GLY A 625 10.66 9.42 22.74
C GLY A 625 10.81 7.89 22.65
N ASP A 626 10.00 7.15 23.40
CA ASP A 626 10.06 5.68 23.49
C ASP A 626 9.37 4.95 22.30
N GLY A 627 9.50 5.45 21.06
CA GLY A 627 9.08 4.72 19.86
C GLY A 627 8.40 5.52 18.73
N PRO A 628 7.96 4.81 17.67
CA PRO A 628 7.27 5.41 16.52
C PRO A 628 5.95 6.06 16.94
N GLY A 629 5.70 7.28 16.46
CA GLY A 629 4.53 8.09 16.81
C GLY A 629 4.77 9.13 17.92
N GLY A 630 5.97 9.21 18.51
CA GLY A 630 6.36 10.35 19.35
C GLY A 630 6.61 11.65 18.56
N THR A 631 6.72 12.78 19.28
CA THR A 631 7.07 14.10 18.67
C THR A 631 8.41 14.06 17.95
N GLU A 632 9.42 13.41 18.53
CA GLU A 632 10.73 13.18 17.89
C GLU A 632 10.58 12.43 16.56
N HIS A 633 9.83 11.32 16.56
CA HIS A 633 9.59 10.53 15.35
C HIS A 633 8.93 11.38 14.26
N MET A 634 7.92 12.17 14.60
CA MET A 634 7.23 13.06 13.67
C MET A 634 8.18 14.11 13.08
N VAL A 635 8.99 14.76 13.92
CA VAL A 635 9.99 15.75 13.50
C VAL A 635 11.02 15.12 12.57
N ASN A 636 11.57 13.96 12.94
CA ASN A 636 12.57 13.25 12.17
C ASN A 636 12.03 12.79 10.82
N GLU A 637 10.80 12.29 10.77
CA GLU A 637 10.19 11.80 9.53
C GLU A 637 9.89 12.95 8.56
N VAL A 638 9.36 14.08 9.03
CA VAL A 638 9.16 15.28 8.20
C VAL A 638 10.49 15.87 7.75
N LYS A 639 11.50 15.93 8.64
CA LYS A 639 12.85 16.40 8.30
C LYS A 639 13.52 15.51 7.26
N ARG A 640 13.39 14.18 7.38
CA ARG A 640 13.91 13.20 6.42
C ARG A 640 13.27 13.36 5.04
N ARG A 641 11.94 13.55 4.98
CA ARG A 641 11.20 13.62 3.71
C ARG A 641 11.26 14.98 3.02
N THR A 642 11.28 16.07 3.79
CA THR A 642 11.08 17.42 3.25
C THR A 642 12.15 18.44 3.67
N GLY A 643 12.89 18.15 4.73
CA GLY A 643 13.80 19.12 5.38
C GLY A 643 13.09 20.26 6.12
N ARG A 644 11.75 20.27 6.21
CA ARG A 644 10.97 21.41 6.70
C ARG A 644 10.38 21.17 8.09
N ALA A 645 11.27 21.01 9.07
CA ALA A 645 10.89 20.89 10.47
C ALA A 645 11.44 22.06 11.29
N VAL A 646 10.59 22.65 12.14
CA VAL A 646 10.96 23.66 13.12
C VAL A 646 10.68 23.10 14.50
N VAL A 647 11.70 23.11 15.36
CA VAL A 647 11.56 22.77 16.77
C VAL A 647 11.68 24.05 17.57
N ILE A 648 10.66 24.33 18.39
CA ILE A 648 10.66 25.36 19.41
C ILE A 648 11.01 24.64 20.71
N GLU A 649 12.28 24.73 21.09
CA GLU A 649 12.79 24.11 22.32
C GLU A 649 12.14 24.75 23.53
N THR A 650 11.41 23.97 24.35
CA THR A 650 10.72 24.53 25.51
C THR A 650 11.68 25.15 26.51
N ASP A 651 12.93 24.68 26.58
CA ASP A 651 13.99 25.25 27.43
C ASP A 651 14.46 26.65 26.98
N SER A 652 14.22 27.01 25.72
CA SER A 652 14.59 28.32 25.17
C SER A 652 13.55 29.43 25.38
N LEU A 653 12.41 29.09 25.99
CA LEU A 653 11.24 29.97 26.18
C LEU A 653 11.18 30.69 27.51
#